data_AF-A0A0C1L0D5-F1
#
_entry.id   AF-A0A0C1L0D5-F1
#
_cell.length_a   1.000
_cell.length_b   1.000
_cell.length_c   1.000
_cell.angle_alpha   90.00
_cell.angle_beta   90.00
_cell.angle_gamma   90.00
#
_symmetry.space_group_name_H-M   'P 1'
#
loop_
_entity.id
_entity.type
_entity.pdbx_description
1 polymer ?
#
loop_
_entity_poly.entity_id
_entity_poly.type
_entity_poly.pdbx_seq_one_letter_code
_entity_poly.pdbx_strand_id
1 'polypeptide(L)'
;MGRIFLVVCSQFLLFATAFCQDKVPKDTLGAKMLSEVVVTATRQAESLLSAPVSIEKMDAAQLRSSPQPGFFEAIQNIKGLHIITPGMGFKVINARGFANTTNVRFVQMVDGVDIQAPHIGAPIANSLGPGDLDINNLEILPGSASAIYGMNAINGTANFITKDPFRFPGISISKKLGVNNAGSTETAATLYSETNIRIARPFSQKWAIKLNGTFMKGTDWYANSQVDLNAAANSSTALTGELNPGKDRVNNYGDEAGNRKTLNLGGKQYAVSRTGYAEKDVADYDLQNIKGDASVYFRPVAAAEFIYTYRISNQNNIYQRTNRFRLHNYLTQQHALSFKWSGLQVRTYFTKENSGDSYNIRSMAENMDRRFKNDESWFTDFSSRYNMVSQAGSSVAEALSLARLFADSGRIQVGSKEMQNMIDTLRHINNWDEGAALKVKAALFFIELQHDITNRLFNNVKGLHIMYGLDHRNYIITPDGNYFINPEKTGRNLKYWKLGGFLQATKYFMGDKLKINAVVRIDKSEYFSPKIHPRLAIVYSPALHHSFRVSAQNGYRFPSIFEAFSNINSGGRKRIGGLPVMSDGVFESSYTQASITAFQRAVQNEVNLNGSSLNDAIVKHRDLLKRNPYTYLRPEKVTGFEAGYRTMLFNNRLKIDADIYYNIYRHLMAQIDANVPKTSIADSIPFYLQNNGKQSLYRLWTNSKTVSHNYGAAFGMAYEPVNGFQLSGNFTYAKLARKDQGDGLEDGFNTPKWSYNLGARHSKIYKTAGFAISYRQHSSFLWESAMATGNVPGYSSLDVQANVGLFNNALNVKIGATNVINKYYYSFIGGPSIGGFYYTNMVYSF
;
A
#
# COMPACT_ATOMS: atom_id res chain seq x y z
N MET A 1 34.86 13.59 6.82
CA MET A 1 34.92 14.42 5.59
C MET A 1 33.98 15.62 5.69
N GLY A 2 34.24 16.57 6.61
CA GLY A 2 33.26 17.58 7.05
C GLY A 2 33.63 19.04 6.77
N ARG A 3 34.66 19.34 5.99
CA ARG A 3 35.13 20.73 5.79
C ARG A 3 35.39 21.17 4.33
N ILE A 4 35.06 20.33 3.34
CA ILE A 4 35.22 20.68 1.91
C ILE A 4 33.90 21.14 1.27
N PHE A 5 32.74 20.91 1.90
CA PHE A 5 31.43 21.22 1.32
C PHE A 5 30.99 22.70 1.46
N LEU A 6 31.66 23.49 2.30
CA LEU A 6 31.28 24.88 2.59
C LEU A 6 32.05 25.92 1.77
N VAL A 7 33.12 25.52 1.06
CA VAL A 7 33.95 26.44 0.25
C VAL A 7 33.57 26.41 -1.24
N VAL A 8 32.84 25.39 -1.70
CA VAL A 8 32.37 25.32 -3.10
C VAL A 8 31.05 26.09 -3.33
N CYS A 9 30.24 26.32 -2.28
CA CYS A 9 29.00 27.10 -2.39
C CYS A 9 29.21 28.62 -2.45
N SER A 10 30.32 29.16 -1.95
CA SER A 10 30.57 30.61 -1.95
C SER A 10 31.18 31.13 -3.26
N GLN A 11 31.78 30.27 -4.09
CA GLN A 11 32.32 30.66 -5.40
C GLN A 11 31.33 30.54 -6.58
N PHE A 12 30.20 29.85 -6.41
CA PHE A 12 29.13 29.79 -7.43
C PHE A 12 28.19 31.00 -7.43
N LEU A 13 28.25 31.85 -6.40
CA LEU A 13 27.41 33.05 -6.26
C LEU A 13 27.94 34.27 -7.05
N LEU A 14 29.15 34.21 -7.60
CA LEU A 14 29.79 35.34 -8.33
C LEU A 14 29.78 35.20 -9.87
N PHE A 15 29.25 34.11 -10.44
CA PHE A 15 29.13 33.93 -11.90
C PHE A 15 27.69 34.07 -12.45
N ALA A 16 26.72 34.50 -11.62
CA ALA A 16 25.30 34.59 -12.01
C ALA A 16 24.87 35.95 -12.59
N THR A 17 25.78 36.90 -12.82
CA THR A 17 25.44 38.26 -13.28
C THR A 17 25.54 38.48 -14.79
N ALA A 18 25.74 37.42 -15.59
CA ALA A 18 25.79 37.54 -17.05
C ALA A 18 24.93 36.48 -17.76
N PHE A 19 23.61 36.54 -17.60
CA PHE A 19 22.70 35.93 -18.57
C PHE A 19 21.65 36.95 -19.03
N CYS A 20 21.69 37.15 -20.35
CA CYS A 20 20.99 38.16 -21.14
C CYS A 20 19.47 38.14 -20.91
N GLN A 21 18.89 39.34 -20.86
CA GLN A 21 17.45 39.58 -20.89
C GLN A 21 16.90 39.26 -22.29
N ASP A 22 16.35 38.06 -22.49
CA ASP A 22 15.33 37.88 -23.52
C ASP A 22 13.96 38.23 -22.92
N LYS A 23 13.28 39.19 -23.56
CA LYS A 23 11.93 39.64 -23.22
C LYS A 23 10.99 38.43 -23.25
N VAL A 24 10.58 37.97 -22.06
CA VAL A 24 9.47 37.02 -21.89
C VAL A 24 8.23 37.62 -22.58
N PRO A 25 7.60 36.94 -23.55
CA PRO A 25 6.36 37.41 -24.14
C PRO A 25 5.33 37.62 -23.04
N LYS A 26 4.72 38.81 -23.05
CA LYS A 26 3.70 39.27 -22.11
C LYS A 26 2.55 38.25 -22.08
N ASP A 27 2.47 37.45 -21.02
CA ASP A 27 1.36 36.53 -20.76
C ASP A 27 0.07 37.34 -20.57
N THR A 28 -0.73 37.38 -21.62
CA THR A 28 -2.05 37.99 -21.62
C THR A 28 -3.02 36.96 -21.05
N LEU A 29 -3.15 36.98 -19.72
CA LEU A 29 -4.09 36.23 -18.88
C LEU A 29 -5.58 36.55 -19.17
N GLY A 30 -5.99 36.58 -20.42
CA GLY A 30 -7.31 37.03 -20.86
C GLY A 30 -7.95 36.29 -22.03
N ALA A 31 -7.37 35.18 -22.53
CA ALA A 31 -7.97 34.44 -23.63
C ALA A 31 -7.99 32.93 -23.38
N LYS A 32 -9.20 32.41 -23.11
CA LYS A 32 -9.64 31.00 -23.17
C LYS A 32 -9.16 30.06 -22.05
N MET A 33 -9.94 30.05 -20.95
CA MET A 33 -10.28 28.83 -20.18
C MET A 33 -11.07 27.82 -21.05
N LEU A 34 -10.46 27.41 -22.16
CA LEU A 34 -10.94 26.41 -23.13
C LEU A 34 -9.85 25.34 -23.37
N SER A 35 -8.86 25.27 -22.48
CA SER A 35 -7.96 24.13 -22.37
C SER A 35 -8.78 22.94 -21.88
N GLU A 36 -9.35 22.22 -22.84
CA GLU A 36 -9.90 20.89 -22.69
C GLU A 36 -8.99 20.10 -21.76
N VAL A 37 -9.52 19.69 -20.61
CA VAL A 37 -8.74 18.94 -19.63
C VAL A 37 -8.48 17.58 -20.26
N VAL A 38 -7.31 17.37 -20.86
CA VAL A 38 -6.99 16.10 -21.53
C VAL A 38 -6.55 15.06 -20.51
N VAL A 39 -6.99 13.82 -20.69
CA VAL A 39 -6.54 12.64 -19.95
C VAL A 39 -6.15 11.49 -20.87
N THR A 40 -5.44 10.49 -20.36
CA THR A 40 -4.99 9.30 -21.11
C THR A 40 -5.70 8.00 -20.70
N ALA A 41 -6.97 8.10 -20.26
CA ALA A 41 -7.76 6.99 -19.72
C ALA A 41 -7.84 5.76 -20.65
N THR A 42 -7.81 5.98 -21.97
CA THR A 42 -7.84 4.94 -23.01
C THR A 42 -6.50 4.78 -23.74
N ARG A 43 -5.39 5.23 -23.13
CA ARG A 43 -4.07 5.41 -23.78
C ARG A 43 -4.05 6.42 -24.93
N GLN A 44 -5.16 7.13 -25.15
CA GLN A 44 -5.28 8.25 -26.07
C GLN A 44 -5.65 9.52 -25.30
N ALA A 45 -5.16 10.66 -25.78
CA ALA A 45 -5.51 11.97 -25.27
C ALA A 45 -6.99 12.29 -25.59
N GLU A 46 -7.81 12.47 -24.57
CA GLU A 46 -9.22 12.84 -24.73
C GLU A 46 -9.71 13.82 -23.66
N SER A 47 -10.81 14.52 -23.92
CA SER A 47 -11.47 15.34 -22.92
C SER A 47 -11.82 14.54 -21.68
N LEU A 48 -11.54 15.10 -20.51
CA LEU A 48 -12.01 14.61 -19.23
C LEU A 48 -13.54 14.51 -19.21
N LEU A 49 -14.26 15.39 -19.91
CA LEU A 49 -15.73 15.33 -20.00
C LEU A 49 -16.23 14.09 -20.74
N SER A 50 -15.53 13.63 -21.77
CA SER A 50 -15.95 12.52 -22.64
C SER A 50 -15.27 11.18 -22.33
N ALA A 51 -14.53 11.10 -21.21
CA ALA A 51 -13.81 9.90 -20.83
C ALA A 51 -14.79 8.73 -20.59
N PRO A 52 -14.53 7.54 -21.16
CA PRO A 52 -15.45 6.40 -21.10
C PRO A 52 -15.40 5.63 -19.77
N VAL A 53 -14.58 6.08 -18.82
CA VAL A 53 -14.40 5.48 -17.50
C VAL A 53 -14.29 6.58 -16.44
N SER A 54 -14.56 6.24 -15.18
CA SER A 54 -14.28 7.14 -14.06
C SER A 54 -12.79 7.48 -14.03
N ILE A 55 -12.47 8.77 -14.09
CA ILE A 55 -11.10 9.26 -14.04
C ILE A 55 -11.04 10.62 -13.36
N GLU A 56 -10.07 10.78 -12.49
CA GLU A 56 -9.76 11.98 -11.74
C GLU A 56 -8.43 12.54 -12.22
N LYS A 57 -8.33 13.88 -12.28
CA LYS A 57 -7.10 14.56 -12.65
C LYS A 57 -6.77 15.64 -11.63
N MET A 58 -5.51 15.69 -11.23
CA MET A 58 -4.97 16.76 -10.39
C MET A 58 -3.77 17.40 -11.08
N ASP A 59 -3.88 18.69 -11.44
CA ASP A 59 -2.82 19.42 -12.14
C ASP A 59 -1.84 20.16 -11.21
N ALA A 60 -0.72 20.64 -11.74
CA ALA A 60 0.28 21.40 -10.99
C ALA A 60 -0.25 22.68 -10.33
N ALA A 61 -1.35 23.28 -10.80
CA ALA A 61 -1.94 24.47 -10.19
C ALA A 61 -2.78 24.11 -8.94
N GLN A 62 -3.58 23.05 -9.04
CA GLN A 62 -4.30 22.47 -7.92
C GLN A 62 -3.32 21.96 -6.85
N LEU A 63 -2.23 21.31 -7.26
CA LEU A 63 -1.18 20.84 -6.36
C LEU A 63 -0.51 21.98 -5.59
N ARG A 64 -0.11 23.05 -6.28
CA ARG A 64 0.52 24.22 -5.62
C ARG A 64 -0.39 24.90 -4.61
N SER A 65 -1.69 24.94 -4.88
CA SER A 65 -2.70 25.55 -3.99
C SER A 65 -3.32 24.57 -3.00
N SER A 66 -2.90 23.30 -2.97
CA SER A 66 -3.36 22.31 -2.01
C SER A 66 -2.81 22.61 -0.61
N PRO A 67 -3.57 22.39 0.48
CA PRO A 67 -3.04 22.48 1.85
C PRO A 67 -2.12 21.31 2.23
N GLN A 68 -1.89 20.36 1.33
CA GLN A 68 -1.00 19.21 1.58
C GLN A 68 0.48 19.53 1.36
N PRO A 69 1.42 18.84 2.05
CA PRO A 69 2.86 19.11 1.95
C PRO A 69 3.46 18.90 0.57
N GLY A 70 2.93 17.94 -0.19
CA GLY A 70 3.39 17.58 -1.53
C GLY A 70 2.27 16.97 -2.36
N PHE A 71 2.59 16.55 -3.58
CA PHE A 71 1.56 16.04 -4.49
C PHE A 71 1.04 14.67 -4.08
N PHE A 72 1.88 13.83 -3.48
CA PHE A 72 1.53 12.47 -3.11
C PHE A 72 0.55 12.47 -1.92
N GLU A 73 0.69 13.43 -1.01
CA GLU A 73 -0.24 13.66 0.08
C GLU A 73 -1.56 14.25 -0.41
N ALA A 74 -1.54 15.08 -1.47
CA ALA A 74 -2.73 15.67 -2.07
C ALA A 74 -3.73 14.64 -2.63
N ILE A 75 -3.27 13.43 -2.94
CA ILE A 75 -4.10 12.34 -3.48
C ILE A 75 -5.29 12.01 -2.56
N GLN A 76 -5.12 12.13 -1.24
CA GLN A 76 -6.19 11.81 -0.29
C GLN A 76 -7.43 12.70 -0.38
N ASN A 77 -7.33 13.84 -1.07
CA ASN A 77 -8.44 14.75 -1.30
C ASN A 77 -9.25 14.39 -2.56
N ILE A 78 -8.79 13.40 -3.34
CA ILE A 78 -9.44 12.97 -4.57
C ILE A 78 -10.62 12.06 -4.23
N LYS A 79 -11.74 12.33 -4.90
CA LYS A 79 -12.98 11.58 -4.78
C LYS A 79 -12.79 10.08 -5.10
N GLY A 80 -13.45 9.21 -4.35
CA GLY A 80 -13.44 7.76 -4.61
C GLY A 80 -12.18 7.01 -4.15
N LEU A 81 -11.21 7.71 -3.57
CA LEU A 81 -9.98 7.11 -3.03
C LEU A 81 -10.04 6.99 -1.52
N HIS A 82 -9.39 5.95 -1.01
CA HIS A 82 -9.12 5.72 0.40
C HIS A 82 -7.62 5.56 0.60
N ILE A 83 -7.01 6.47 1.35
CA ILE A 83 -5.56 6.45 1.58
C ILE A 83 -5.28 5.92 2.98
N ILE A 84 -4.57 4.80 3.03
CA ILE A 84 -4.06 4.23 4.28
C ILE A 84 -2.65 4.79 4.49
N THR A 85 -2.35 5.22 5.72
CA THR A 85 -1.07 5.85 6.06
C THR A 85 -0.31 4.99 7.08
N PRO A 86 0.47 3.98 6.62
CA PRO A 86 1.40 3.25 7.48
C PRO A 86 2.50 4.09 8.13
N GLY A 87 2.81 5.24 7.54
CA GLY A 87 3.80 6.19 8.04
C GLY A 87 3.82 7.48 7.21
N MET A 88 4.56 8.49 7.65
CA MET A 88 4.68 9.79 6.98
C MET A 88 5.30 9.66 5.58
N GLY A 89 6.32 8.82 5.42
CA GLY A 89 6.92 8.53 4.11
C GLY A 89 6.21 7.42 3.34
N PHE A 90 5.14 6.82 3.90
CA PHE A 90 4.46 5.67 3.33
C PHE A 90 2.95 5.86 3.30
N LYS A 91 2.39 6.15 2.12
CA LYS A 91 0.94 6.16 1.89
C LYS A 91 0.56 5.17 0.80
N VAL A 92 -0.59 4.54 0.98
CA VAL A 92 -1.09 3.46 0.12
C VAL A 92 -2.41 3.88 -0.49
N ILE A 93 -2.46 3.91 -1.82
CA ILE A 93 -3.66 4.25 -2.57
C ILE A 93 -4.58 3.02 -2.63
N ASN A 94 -5.80 3.17 -2.13
CA ASN A 94 -6.88 2.20 -2.28
C ASN A 94 -8.09 2.90 -2.91
N ALA A 95 -8.95 2.13 -3.56
CA ALA A 95 -10.13 2.63 -4.22
C ALA A 95 -11.21 1.55 -4.29
N ARG A 96 -12.48 1.97 -4.31
CA ARG A 96 -13.65 1.10 -4.50
C ARG A 96 -13.79 -0.04 -3.47
N GLY A 97 -13.36 0.17 -2.22
CA GLY A 97 -13.48 -0.82 -1.14
C GLY A 97 -12.15 -1.51 -0.84
N PHE A 98 -12.16 -2.85 -0.80
CA PHE A 98 -11.04 -3.77 -0.51
C PHE A 98 -9.67 -3.11 -0.33
N ALA A 99 -9.42 -2.59 0.87
CA ALA A 99 -8.25 -1.78 1.17
C ALA A 99 -7.22 -2.57 1.99
N ASN A 100 -5.94 -2.31 1.74
CA ASN A 100 -4.85 -2.96 2.47
C ASN A 100 -3.68 -1.99 2.67
N THR A 101 -2.83 -2.25 3.67
CA THR A 101 -1.57 -1.52 3.90
C THR A 101 -0.51 -1.82 2.83
N THR A 102 -0.75 -2.83 1.99
CA THR A 102 0.02 -3.10 0.78
C THR A 102 -0.93 -3.43 -0.36
N ASN A 103 -1.16 -2.49 -1.26
CA ASN A 103 -2.14 -2.68 -2.34
C ASN A 103 -1.49 -3.25 -3.62
N VAL A 104 -1.54 -4.57 -3.78
CA VAL A 104 -1.12 -5.28 -5.00
C VAL A 104 -2.18 -5.23 -6.12
N ARG A 105 -3.32 -4.56 -5.88
CA ARG A 105 -4.46 -4.43 -6.79
C ARG A 105 -4.57 -3.02 -7.39
N PHE A 106 -3.62 -2.14 -7.10
CA PHE A 106 -3.58 -0.78 -7.62
C PHE A 106 -2.22 -0.48 -8.23
N VAL A 107 -2.21 -0.16 -9.53
CA VAL A 107 -0.96 0.10 -10.27
C VAL A 107 -0.59 1.57 -10.17
N GLN A 108 0.64 1.88 -9.79
CA GLN A 108 1.16 3.26 -9.82
C GLN A 108 2.26 3.35 -10.87
N MET A 109 2.20 4.39 -11.70
CA MET A 109 3.08 4.58 -12.84
C MET A 109 3.66 5.99 -12.85
N VAL A 110 4.85 6.14 -13.42
CA VAL A 110 5.44 7.43 -13.77
C VAL A 110 5.66 7.47 -15.27
N ASP A 111 4.99 8.40 -15.95
CA ASP A 111 4.99 8.47 -17.41
C ASP A 111 4.66 7.10 -18.04
N GLY A 112 3.72 6.38 -17.43
CA GLY A 112 3.27 5.03 -17.79
C GLY A 112 4.25 3.88 -17.49
N VAL A 113 5.37 4.12 -16.81
CA VAL A 113 6.29 3.08 -16.31
C VAL A 113 5.84 2.67 -14.91
N ASP A 114 5.50 1.39 -14.70
CA ASP A 114 5.13 0.86 -13.38
C ASP A 114 6.28 1.01 -12.37
N ILE A 115 5.99 1.53 -11.18
CA ILE A 115 6.98 1.78 -10.12
C ILE A 115 6.89 0.77 -8.97
N GLN A 116 6.28 -0.39 -9.18
CA GLN A 116 6.24 -1.45 -8.17
C GLN A 116 7.65 -1.92 -7.74
N ALA A 117 7.79 -2.25 -6.46
CA ALA A 117 8.88 -3.09 -5.98
C ALA A 117 8.61 -4.55 -6.38
N PRO A 118 9.49 -5.21 -7.15
CA PRO A 118 9.23 -6.54 -7.70
C PRO A 118 8.83 -7.61 -6.67
N HIS A 119 9.51 -7.71 -5.52
CA HIS A 119 9.18 -8.74 -4.52
C HIS A 119 7.88 -8.45 -3.78
N ILE A 120 7.63 -7.18 -3.50
CA ILE A 120 6.43 -6.72 -2.79
C ILE A 120 5.22 -6.87 -3.72
N GLY A 121 5.40 -6.65 -5.02
CA GLY A 121 4.33 -6.65 -6.02
C GLY A 121 3.45 -5.40 -5.96
N ALA A 122 3.89 -4.38 -5.22
CA ALA A 122 3.23 -3.09 -5.08
C ALA A 122 4.28 -1.97 -4.98
N PRO A 123 3.91 -0.71 -5.23
CA PRO A 123 4.83 0.42 -5.08
C PRO A 123 5.12 0.74 -3.61
N ILE A 124 6.36 1.15 -3.33
CA ILE A 124 6.76 1.67 -2.03
C ILE A 124 6.46 3.16 -1.98
N ALA A 125 5.19 3.48 -1.73
CA ALA A 125 4.67 4.84 -1.76
C ALA A 125 5.17 5.60 -3.01
N ASN A 126 5.91 6.69 -2.81
CA ASN A 126 6.48 7.53 -3.88
C ASN A 126 8.01 7.33 -4.06
N SER A 127 8.57 6.17 -3.70
CA SER A 127 10.02 5.89 -3.73
C SER A 127 10.66 6.09 -5.10
N LEU A 128 10.11 5.46 -6.15
CA LEU A 128 10.54 5.66 -7.55
C LEU A 128 9.69 6.70 -8.30
N GLY A 129 8.81 7.41 -7.60
CA GLY A 129 7.96 8.44 -8.20
C GLY A 129 8.62 9.83 -8.26
N PRO A 130 8.03 10.79 -8.98
CA PRO A 130 8.62 12.11 -9.16
C PRO A 130 8.70 12.90 -7.84
N GLY A 131 9.51 13.96 -7.85
CA GLY A 131 9.50 14.99 -6.81
C GLY A 131 8.45 16.07 -7.06
N ASP A 132 8.14 16.87 -6.05
CA ASP A 132 7.14 17.96 -6.11
C ASP A 132 7.42 18.99 -7.22
N LEU A 133 8.68 19.18 -7.59
CA LEU A 133 9.10 20.13 -8.62
C LEU A 133 8.86 19.65 -10.05
N ASP A 134 8.78 18.34 -10.28
CA ASP A 134 8.74 17.75 -11.63
C ASP A 134 7.37 17.19 -12.02
N ILE A 135 6.41 17.15 -11.11
CA ILE A 135 5.04 16.73 -11.43
C ILE A 135 4.33 17.78 -12.30
N ASN A 136 3.77 17.34 -13.43
CA ASN A 136 2.92 18.18 -14.27
C ASN A 136 1.44 17.97 -13.91
N ASN A 137 1.02 16.72 -13.87
CA ASN A 137 -0.31 16.33 -13.41
C ASN A 137 -0.35 14.86 -13.00
N LEU A 138 -1.41 14.48 -12.32
CA LEU A 138 -1.72 13.13 -11.88
C LEU A 138 -3.07 12.72 -12.48
N GLU A 139 -3.11 11.54 -13.08
CA GLU A 139 -4.33 10.91 -13.59
C GLU A 139 -4.62 9.64 -12.78
N ILE A 140 -5.82 9.52 -12.21
CA ILE A 140 -6.23 8.36 -11.41
C ILE A 140 -7.53 7.77 -11.95
N LEU A 141 -7.52 6.48 -12.21
CA LEU A 141 -8.70 5.70 -12.59
C LEU A 141 -9.12 4.87 -11.36
N PRO A 142 -10.12 5.30 -10.59
CA PRO A 142 -10.66 4.51 -9.49
C PRO A 142 -11.56 3.40 -10.05
N GLY A 143 -11.21 2.14 -9.84
CA GLY A 143 -11.93 0.98 -10.39
C GLY A 143 -11.09 0.18 -11.38
N SER A 144 -11.62 -0.93 -11.88
CA SER A 144 -10.84 -1.81 -12.76
C SER A 144 -10.37 -1.04 -14.01
N ALA A 145 -9.10 -1.19 -14.34
CA ALA A 145 -8.50 -0.69 -15.58
C ALA A 145 -7.72 -1.81 -16.30
N SER A 146 -7.91 -3.06 -15.87
CA SER A 146 -7.18 -4.23 -16.40
C SER A 146 -7.34 -4.44 -17.89
N ALA A 147 -8.47 -4.06 -18.49
CA ALA A 147 -8.66 -4.21 -19.94
C ALA A 147 -7.60 -3.47 -20.78
N ILE A 148 -7.00 -2.40 -20.24
CA ILE A 148 -6.00 -1.57 -20.93
C ILE A 148 -4.63 -1.66 -20.26
N TYR A 149 -4.57 -1.62 -18.93
CA TYR A 149 -3.31 -1.60 -18.18
C TYR A 149 -2.86 -2.99 -17.72
N GLY A 150 -3.70 -4.02 -17.90
CA GLY A 150 -3.38 -5.40 -17.65
C GLY A 150 -3.33 -5.79 -16.17
N MET A 151 -2.31 -6.57 -15.83
CA MET A 151 -2.17 -7.23 -14.53
C MET A 151 -2.20 -6.22 -13.38
N ASN A 152 -2.79 -6.62 -12.25
CA ASN A 152 -2.89 -5.85 -11.01
C ASN A 152 -3.77 -4.60 -11.05
N ALA A 153 -4.22 -4.11 -12.20
CA ALA A 153 -5.06 -2.91 -12.29
C ALA A 153 -6.56 -3.16 -11.99
N ILE A 154 -6.89 -3.91 -10.92
CA ILE A 154 -8.28 -4.29 -10.60
C ILE A 154 -8.99 -3.33 -9.63
N ASN A 155 -8.26 -2.65 -8.74
CA ASN A 155 -8.81 -1.55 -7.92
C ASN A 155 -8.59 -0.18 -8.57
N GLY A 156 -7.61 -0.04 -9.45
CA GLY A 156 -7.32 1.22 -10.11
C GLY A 156 -5.90 1.37 -10.59
N THR A 157 -5.67 2.54 -11.18
CA THR A 157 -4.34 2.97 -11.62
C THR A 157 -4.12 4.44 -11.29
N ALA A 158 -2.90 4.80 -10.94
CA ALA A 158 -2.42 6.18 -10.90
C ALA A 158 -1.25 6.36 -11.89
N ASN A 159 -1.30 7.40 -12.71
CA ASN A 159 -0.21 7.79 -13.59
C ASN A 159 0.28 9.19 -13.22
N PHE A 160 1.51 9.28 -12.71
CA PHE A 160 2.20 10.52 -12.43
C PHE A 160 2.88 11.00 -13.70
N ILE A 161 2.37 12.09 -14.28
CA ILE A 161 2.90 12.66 -15.52
C ILE A 161 3.91 13.74 -15.17
N THR A 162 5.15 13.58 -15.62
CA THR A 162 6.24 14.52 -15.33
C THR A 162 6.32 15.67 -16.32
N LYS A 163 7.01 16.76 -15.96
CA LYS A 163 7.21 17.92 -16.83
C LYS A 163 8.19 17.58 -17.95
N ASP A 164 7.79 17.89 -19.18
CA ASP A 164 8.62 17.81 -20.38
C ASP A 164 9.75 18.87 -20.33
N PRO A 165 11.04 18.49 -20.46
CA PRO A 165 12.16 19.44 -20.36
C PRO A 165 12.24 20.46 -21.51
N PHE A 166 11.62 20.19 -22.66
CA PHE A 166 11.53 21.17 -23.76
C PHE A 166 10.48 22.25 -23.47
N ARG A 167 9.41 21.90 -22.74
CA ARG A 167 8.33 22.83 -22.39
C ARG A 167 8.57 23.55 -21.06
N PHE A 168 9.29 22.90 -20.15
CA PHE A 168 9.58 23.41 -18.81
C PHE A 168 11.10 23.35 -18.55
N PRO A 169 11.91 24.12 -19.29
CA PRO A 169 13.35 24.24 -19.03
C PRO A 169 13.60 25.01 -17.73
N GLY A 170 14.85 25.01 -17.27
CA GLY A 170 15.30 25.79 -16.12
C GLY A 170 15.65 24.95 -14.91
N ILE A 171 16.02 25.65 -13.84
CA ILE A 171 16.42 25.05 -12.57
C ILE A 171 15.35 25.39 -11.54
N SER A 172 14.99 24.43 -10.71
CA SER A 172 14.13 24.68 -9.56
C SER A 172 14.68 23.96 -8.35
N ILE A 173 14.64 24.65 -7.21
CA ILE A 173 15.07 24.13 -5.92
C ILE A 173 13.94 24.37 -4.95
N SER A 174 13.63 23.38 -4.11
CA SER A 174 12.71 23.57 -3.00
C SER A 174 13.34 23.13 -1.69
N LYS A 175 13.01 23.86 -0.62
CA LYS A 175 13.33 23.48 0.74
C LYS A 175 12.06 23.46 1.58
N LYS A 176 11.71 22.29 2.08
CA LYS A 176 10.60 22.05 2.99
C LYS A 176 11.15 21.74 4.37
N LEU A 177 10.76 22.51 5.35
CA LEU A 177 11.06 22.31 6.77
C LEU A 177 9.75 22.10 7.50
N GLY A 178 9.72 21.21 8.49
CA GLY A 178 8.52 21.01 9.27
C GLY A 178 8.77 20.38 10.63
N VAL A 179 7.69 20.27 11.38
CA VAL A 179 7.65 19.66 12.71
C VAL A 179 6.47 18.68 12.74
N ASN A 180 6.72 17.46 13.21
CA ASN A 180 5.71 16.46 13.50
C ASN A 180 5.86 15.94 14.94
N ASN A 181 5.02 14.98 15.35
CA ASN A 181 4.99 14.43 16.71
C ASN A 181 4.71 15.47 17.82
N ALA A 182 4.23 16.66 17.47
CA ALA A 182 3.83 17.67 18.45
C ALA A 182 2.75 17.08 19.38
N GLY A 183 2.95 17.18 20.70
CA GLY A 183 2.02 16.64 21.69
C GLY A 183 1.86 15.11 21.68
N SER A 184 2.75 14.36 21.03
CA SER A 184 2.76 12.90 21.09
C SER A 184 3.11 12.41 22.49
N THR A 185 2.55 11.28 22.91
CA THR A 185 2.92 10.59 24.14
C THR A 185 4.18 9.73 23.98
N GLU A 186 4.60 9.47 22.74
CA GLU A 186 5.70 8.53 22.44
C GLU A 186 7.05 9.24 22.27
N THR A 187 7.05 10.48 21.79
CA THR A 187 8.28 11.24 21.56
C THR A 187 7.99 12.74 21.58
N ALA A 188 9.02 13.55 21.82
CA ALA A 188 8.93 15.00 21.68
C ALA A 188 8.71 15.41 20.21
N ALA A 189 8.37 16.67 19.97
CA ALA A 189 8.25 17.19 18.61
C ALA A 189 9.55 16.97 17.82
N THR A 190 9.44 16.40 16.63
CA THR A 190 10.58 16.03 15.78
C THR A 190 10.65 16.89 14.53
N LEU A 191 11.88 17.20 14.09
CA LEU A 191 12.12 17.99 12.89
C LEU A 191 12.01 17.13 11.63
N TYR A 192 11.47 17.74 10.59
CA TYR A 192 11.42 17.22 9.23
C TYR A 192 12.14 18.17 8.27
N SER A 193 12.86 17.59 7.30
CA SER A 193 13.50 18.34 6.23
C SER A 193 13.43 17.58 4.92
N GLU A 194 13.03 18.27 3.86
CA GLU A 194 13.08 17.77 2.48
C GLU A 194 13.66 18.84 1.55
N THR A 195 14.63 18.44 0.73
CA THR A 195 15.18 19.28 -0.33
C THR A 195 14.89 18.62 -1.67
N ASN A 196 14.32 19.36 -2.62
CA ASN A 196 14.16 18.91 -4.00
C ASN A 196 14.96 19.80 -4.95
N ILE A 197 15.51 19.18 -5.99
CA ILE A 197 16.22 19.86 -7.08
C ILE A 197 15.67 19.29 -8.40
N ARG A 198 15.40 20.18 -9.35
CA ARG A 198 15.06 19.85 -10.73
C ARG A 198 15.92 20.69 -11.66
N ILE A 199 16.55 20.06 -12.63
CA ILE A 199 17.30 20.70 -13.71
C ILE A 199 16.76 20.16 -15.03
N ALA A 200 16.23 21.01 -15.88
CA ALA A 200 15.77 20.65 -17.21
C ALA A 200 16.46 21.55 -18.25
N ARG A 201 17.20 20.96 -19.17
CA ARG A 201 17.98 21.69 -20.16
C ARG A 201 17.78 21.13 -21.56
N PRO A 202 17.05 21.83 -22.45
CA PRO A 202 17.15 21.60 -23.88
C PRO A 202 18.48 22.16 -24.40
N PHE A 203 19.21 21.35 -25.17
CA PHE A 203 20.45 21.79 -25.87
C PHE A 203 20.15 22.19 -27.31
N SER A 204 19.06 21.66 -27.86
CA SER A 204 18.53 21.99 -29.17
C SER A 204 17.04 21.66 -29.20
N GLN A 205 16.37 21.83 -30.34
CA GLN A 205 15.02 21.32 -30.55
C GLN A 205 14.94 19.78 -30.55
N LYS A 206 16.09 19.10 -30.67
CA LYS A 206 16.18 17.63 -30.75
C LYS A 206 16.63 16.97 -29.46
N TRP A 207 17.47 17.64 -28.67
CA TRP A 207 18.11 17.04 -27.48
C TRP A 207 17.76 17.81 -26.21
N ALA A 208 17.38 17.08 -25.16
CA ALA A 208 17.23 17.63 -23.82
C ALA A 208 17.65 16.62 -22.75
N ILE A 209 18.11 17.13 -21.61
CA ILE A 209 18.36 16.35 -20.40
C ILE A 209 17.48 16.88 -19.26
N LYS A 210 17.01 15.96 -18.41
CA LYS A 210 16.33 16.28 -17.16
C LYS A 210 16.98 15.51 -16.00
N LEU A 211 17.31 16.21 -14.93
CA LEU A 211 17.82 15.65 -13.69
C LEU A 211 16.92 16.07 -12.53
N ASN A 212 16.58 15.14 -11.65
CA ASN A 212 15.79 15.37 -10.46
C ASN A 212 16.46 14.71 -9.24
N GLY A 213 16.34 15.34 -8.08
CA GLY A 213 16.79 14.78 -6.80
C GLY A 213 15.92 15.22 -5.64
N THR A 214 15.66 14.31 -4.70
CA THR A 214 14.93 14.53 -3.45
C THR A 214 15.71 13.94 -2.29
N PHE A 215 15.96 14.74 -1.26
CA PHE A 215 16.60 14.33 -0.01
C PHE A 215 15.68 14.64 1.15
N MET A 216 15.09 13.61 1.74
CA MET A 216 14.13 13.69 2.85
C MET A 216 14.71 13.03 4.09
N LYS A 217 14.56 13.70 5.25
CA LYS A 217 14.86 13.15 6.57
C LYS A 217 13.81 13.61 7.59
N GLY A 218 13.44 12.75 8.52
CA GLY A 218 12.59 13.07 9.66
C GLY A 218 12.43 11.87 10.59
N THR A 219 11.44 11.92 11.46
CA THR A 219 11.02 10.79 12.31
C THR A 219 9.55 10.52 12.02
N ASP A 220 9.16 9.25 11.88
CA ASP A 220 7.78 8.88 11.61
C ASP A 220 6.90 8.97 12.87
N TRP A 221 5.59 8.81 12.72
CA TRP A 221 4.67 8.60 13.83
C TRP A 221 4.77 7.18 14.37
N TYR A 222 4.61 7.02 15.68
CA TYR A 222 4.80 5.74 16.37
C TYR A 222 3.53 4.88 16.40
N ALA A 223 3.68 3.57 16.21
CA ALA A 223 2.66 2.57 16.49
C ALA A 223 2.91 1.95 17.87
N ASN A 224 1.96 2.14 18.79
CA ASN A 224 2.08 1.69 20.18
C ASN A 224 0.70 1.32 20.78
N SER A 225 -0.20 0.73 19.98
CA SER A 225 -1.51 0.31 20.46
C SER A 225 -1.39 -0.77 21.53
N GLN A 226 -1.94 -0.48 22.71
CA GLN A 226 -1.98 -1.39 23.87
C GLN A 226 -3.29 -2.19 23.95
N VAL A 227 -4.12 -2.15 22.91
CA VAL A 227 -5.39 -2.89 22.86
C VAL A 227 -5.10 -4.39 22.92
N ASP A 228 -5.68 -5.07 23.90
CA ASP A 228 -5.58 -6.52 24.08
C ASP A 228 -6.58 -7.25 23.16
N LEU A 229 -6.07 -7.92 22.13
CA LEU A 229 -6.84 -8.75 21.20
C LEU A 229 -7.39 -10.02 21.86
N ASN A 230 -6.92 -10.35 23.06
CA ASN A 230 -7.25 -11.57 23.79
C ASN A 230 -7.81 -11.28 25.20
N ALA A 231 -8.53 -10.17 25.35
CA ALA A 231 -9.05 -9.67 26.64
C ALA A 231 -9.96 -10.67 27.41
N ALA A 232 -10.61 -11.60 26.71
CA ALA A 232 -11.54 -12.56 27.30
C ALA A 232 -10.90 -13.92 27.66
N ALA A 233 -9.60 -14.11 27.42
CA ALA A 233 -8.94 -15.43 27.49
C ALA A 233 -9.03 -16.12 28.84
N ASN A 234 -9.03 -15.34 29.92
CA ASN A 234 -9.09 -15.81 31.30
C ASN A 234 -10.37 -15.34 32.00
N SER A 235 -11.45 -15.12 31.23
CA SER A 235 -12.76 -14.72 31.77
C SER A 235 -13.34 -15.74 32.76
N SER A 236 -13.08 -17.04 32.56
CA SER A 236 -13.50 -18.13 33.47
C SER A 236 -12.83 -18.07 34.86
N THR A 237 -11.75 -17.29 35.00
CA THR A 237 -11.03 -17.08 36.27
C THR A 237 -11.14 -15.64 36.77
N ALA A 238 -12.00 -14.82 36.16
CA ALA A 238 -12.18 -13.39 36.46
C ALA A 238 -10.90 -12.53 36.30
N LEU A 239 -9.92 -13.01 35.52
CA LEU A 239 -8.66 -12.31 35.25
C LEU A 239 -8.70 -11.66 33.88
N THR A 240 -9.37 -10.51 33.79
CA THR A 240 -9.55 -9.74 32.55
C THR A 240 -8.84 -8.39 32.61
N GLY A 241 -8.72 -7.71 31.48
CA GLY A 241 -8.11 -6.37 31.42
C GLY A 241 -6.66 -6.39 31.90
N GLU A 242 -6.30 -5.51 32.84
CA GLU A 242 -4.92 -5.41 33.31
C GLU A 242 -4.43 -6.67 34.04
N LEU A 243 -5.33 -7.45 34.61
CA LEU A 243 -5.01 -8.70 35.32
C LEU A 243 -4.90 -9.92 34.41
N ASN A 244 -5.22 -9.79 33.11
CA ASN A 244 -5.13 -10.89 32.16
C ASN A 244 -3.67 -11.35 32.01
N PRO A 245 -3.30 -12.59 32.40
CA PRO A 245 -1.93 -13.09 32.22
C PRO A 245 -1.64 -13.53 30.78
N GLY A 246 -2.64 -13.52 29.90
CA GLY A 246 -2.55 -13.96 28.51
C GLY A 246 -2.84 -12.84 27.51
N LYS A 247 -2.48 -11.59 27.82
CA LYS A 247 -2.66 -10.44 26.91
C LYS A 247 -2.01 -10.71 25.56
N ASP A 248 -2.60 -10.15 24.52
CA ASP A 248 -2.15 -10.18 23.13
C ASP A 248 -2.29 -8.75 22.58
N ARG A 249 -1.32 -7.88 22.89
CA ARG A 249 -1.44 -6.46 22.56
C ARG A 249 -0.99 -6.19 21.12
N VAL A 250 -1.74 -5.36 20.41
CA VAL A 250 -1.56 -5.14 18.95
C VAL A 250 -0.14 -4.75 18.53
N ASN A 251 0.53 -3.82 19.24
CA ASN A 251 1.91 -3.39 18.92
C ASN A 251 2.92 -3.88 19.97
N ASN A 252 2.64 -5.02 20.60
CA ASN A 252 3.57 -5.74 21.45
C ASN A 252 3.84 -7.10 20.80
N TYR A 253 5.10 -7.52 20.81
CA TYR A 253 5.53 -8.72 20.09
C TYR A 253 6.22 -9.67 21.08
N GLY A 254 5.83 -10.94 21.07
CA GLY A 254 6.20 -11.94 22.07
C GLY A 254 5.03 -12.42 22.94
N ASP A 255 3.88 -11.74 22.91
CA ASP A 255 2.67 -12.09 23.67
C ASP A 255 1.51 -12.62 22.81
N GLU A 256 1.71 -12.78 21.51
CA GLU A 256 0.68 -13.21 20.56
C GLU A 256 0.24 -14.67 20.78
N ALA A 257 -0.86 -15.07 20.15
CA ALA A 257 -1.40 -16.43 20.21
C ALA A 257 -0.37 -17.57 19.98
N GLY A 258 0.65 -17.37 19.15
CA GLY A 258 1.71 -18.36 18.91
C GLY A 258 2.70 -18.54 20.09
N ASN A 259 2.79 -17.55 20.97
CA ASN A 259 3.69 -17.49 22.12
C ASN A 259 2.96 -17.68 23.46
N ARG A 260 1.70 -18.16 23.40
CA ARG A 260 0.81 -18.37 24.56
C ARG A 260 0.66 -19.85 24.89
N LYS A 261 0.68 -20.20 26.17
CA LYS A 261 0.39 -21.56 26.67
C LYS A 261 -0.80 -21.56 27.63
N THR A 262 -1.53 -22.67 27.67
CA THR A 262 -2.50 -22.93 28.74
C THR A 262 -1.76 -23.69 29.85
N LEU A 263 -1.69 -23.11 31.04
CA LEU A 263 -1.01 -23.68 32.20
C LEU A 263 -2.05 -24.16 33.23
N ASN A 264 -1.84 -25.32 33.84
CA ASN A 264 -2.61 -25.77 34.99
C ASN A 264 -1.89 -25.36 36.27
N LEU A 265 -2.47 -24.41 37.02
CA LEU A 265 -1.87 -23.77 38.17
C LEU A 265 -2.89 -23.76 39.32
N GLY A 266 -2.54 -24.31 40.48
CA GLY A 266 -3.45 -24.37 41.63
C GLY A 266 -4.83 -24.99 41.33
N GLY A 267 -4.89 -26.00 40.43
CA GLY A 267 -6.12 -26.69 40.03
C GLY A 267 -6.99 -25.95 39.00
N LYS A 268 -6.54 -24.81 38.47
CA LYS A 268 -7.24 -24.04 37.42
C LYS A 268 -6.37 -23.89 36.18
N GLN A 269 -7.00 -23.70 35.03
CA GLN A 269 -6.30 -23.44 33.76
C GLN A 269 -6.26 -21.95 33.46
N TYR A 270 -5.06 -21.45 33.11
CA TYR A 270 -4.83 -20.06 32.71
C TYR A 270 -4.16 -20.02 31.36
N ALA A 271 -4.67 -19.18 30.45
CA ALA A 271 -3.96 -18.79 29.25
C ALA A 271 -2.90 -17.75 29.62
N VAL A 272 -1.63 -18.10 29.48
CA VAL A 272 -0.48 -17.26 29.86
C VAL A 272 0.40 -17.02 28.64
N SER A 273 0.68 -15.76 28.34
CA SER A 273 1.64 -15.34 27.31
C SER A 273 2.92 -14.82 27.96
N ARG A 274 4.03 -14.82 27.23
CA ARG A 274 5.27 -14.18 27.68
C ARG A 274 5.11 -12.67 27.76
N THR A 275 6.06 -12.03 28.41
CA THR A 275 6.19 -10.57 28.35
C THR A 275 6.87 -10.22 27.03
N GLY A 276 6.14 -9.62 26.09
CA GLY A 276 6.70 -9.16 24.81
C GLY A 276 7.37 -7.78 24.87
N TYR A 277 8.00 -7.37 23.78
CA TYR A 277 8.55 -6.02 23.58
C TYR A 277 7.59 -5.16 22.76
N ALA A 278 7.45 -3.88 23.11
CA ALA A 278 6.66 -2.97 22.28
C ALA A 278 7.40 -2.69 20.97
N GLU A 279 6.64 -2.49 19.88
CA GLU A 279 7.19 -2.17 18.56
C GLU A 279 8.17 -1.00 18.62
N LYS A 280 7.82 0.06 19.35
CA LYS A 280 8.64 1.26 19.51
C LYS A 280 10.01 1.01 20.15
N ASP A 281 10.17 -0.09 20.88
CA ASP A 281 11.42 -0.42 21.57
C ASP A 281 12.38 -1.17 20.64
N VAL A 282 11.85 -1.95 19.69
CA VAL A 282 12.63 -2.80 18.77
C VAL A 282 12.67 -2.28 17.33
N ALA A 283 11.94 -1.21 17.02
CA ALA A 283 11.90 -0.60 15.69
C ALA A 283 12.45 0.83 15.71
N ASP A 284 13.19 1.15 14.66
CA ASP A 284 13.69 2.49 14.39
C ASP A 284 12.70 3.27 13.49
N TYR A 285 12.19 4.39 14.00
CA TYR A 285 11.23 5.26 13.33
C TYR A 285 11.89 6.40 12.54
N ASP A 286 13.23 6.41 12.41
CA ASP A 286 13.91 7.35 11.55
C ASP A 286 13.50 7.16 10.09
N LEU A 287 13.06 8.26 9.50
CA LEU A 287 12.62 8.36 8.13
C LEU A 287 13.75 8.95 7.28
N GLN A 288 14.09 8.27 6.19
CA GLN A 288 14.99 8.77 5.16
C GLN A 288 14.47 8.38 3.78
N ASN A 289 14.53 9.29 2.82
CA ASN A 289 14.36 8.95 1.41
C ASN A 289 15.30 9.81 0.56
N ILE A 290 16.29 9.16 -0.03
CA ILE A 290 17.18 9.75 -1.01
C ILE A 290 16.82 9.14 -2.35
N LYS A 291 16.22 9.95 -3.23
CA LYS A 291 15.80 9.49 -4.56
C LYS A 291 16.17 10.50 -5.63
N GLY A 292 16.25 10.03 -6.86
CA GLY A 292 16.49 10.89 -8.01
C GLY A 292 16.27 10.16 -9.32
N ASP A 293 16.19 10.94 -10.39
CA ASP A 293 16.12 10.43 -11.74
C ASP A 293 16.91 11.28 -12.72
N ALA A 294 17.43 10.63 -13.75
CA ALA A 294 18.14 11.25 -14.86
C ALA A 294 17.53 10.76 -16.16
N SER A 295 17.17 11.69 -17.04
CA SER A 295 16.51 11.39 -18.30
C SER A 295 17.16 12.10 -19.48
N VAL A 296 17.29 11.40 -20.60
CA VAL A 296 17.76 11.93 -21.88
C VAL A 296 16.62 11.82 -22.89
N TYR A 297 16.34 12.93 -23.59
CA TYR A 297 15.30 13.03 -24.59
C TYR A 297 15.93 13.32 -25.96
N PHE A 298 15.51 12.55 -26.96
CA PHE A 298 15.95 12.71 -28.34
C PHE A 298 14.76 12.71 -29.31
N ARG A 299 14.59 13.80 -30.05
CA ARG A 299 13.55 14.02 -31.07
C ARG A 299 14.22 14.27 -32.43
N PRO A 300 14.62 13.22 -33.17
CA PRO A 300 15.33 13.38 -34.44
C PRO A 300 14.50 14.11 -35.50
N VAL A 301 13.18 13.85 -35.48
CA VAL A 301 12.14 14.46 -36.33
C VAL A 301 10.87 14.69 -35.49
N ALA A 302 9.96 15.55 -35.95
CA ALA A 302 8.76 15.91 -35.19
C ALA A 302 7.86 14.72 -34.81
N ALA A 303 7.83 13.66 -35.63
CA ALA A 303 7.01 12.48 -35.40
C ALA A 303 7.67 11.42 -34.49
N ALA A 304 8.92 11.60 -34.07
CA ALA A 304 9.69 10.59 -33.34
C ALA A 304 10.25 11.13 -32.02
N GLU A 305 10.13 10.35 -30.95
CA GLU A 305 10.68 10.67 -29.63
C GLU A 305 11.27 9.42 -28.96
N PHE A 306 12.51 9.53 -28.51
CA PHE A 306 13.22 8.55 -27.69
C PHE A 306 13.48 9.15 -26.31
N ILE A 307 13.18 8.38 -25.27
CA ILE A 307 13.43 8.77 -23.89
C ILE A 307 14.11 7.61 -23.18
N TYR A 308 15.28 7.87 -22.59
CA TYR A 308 15.88 7.00 -21.59
C TYR A 308 15.76 7.66 -20.23
N THR A 309 15.27 6.94 -19.22
CA THR A 309 15.18 7.40 -17.83
C THR A 309 15.78 6.37 -16.90
N TYR A 310 16.69 6.81 -16.04
CA TYR A 310 17.20 6.05 -14.90
C TYR A 310 16.63 6.63 -13.61
N ARG A 311 16.06 5.80 -12.74
CA ARG A 311 15.53 6.17 -11.42
C ARG A 311 16.21 5.35 -10.34
N ILE A 312 16.47 5.97 -9.19
CA ILE A 312 17.05 5.31 -8.02
C ILE A 312 16.44 5.88 -6.74
N SER A 313 16.21 5.03 -5.74
CA SER A 313 15.81 5.43 -4.40
C SER A 313 16.42 4.51 -3.35
N ASN A 314 16.99 5.12 -2.31
CA ASN A 314 17.40 4.47 -1.08
C ASN A 314 16.60 5.06 0.08
N GLN A 315 15.89 4.22 0.82
CA GLN A 315 14.96 4.67 1.85
C GLN A 315 15.00 3.84 3.13
N ASN A 316 14.70 4.55 4.22
CA ASN A 316 14.43 4.03 5.53
C ASN A 316 12.97 4.37 5.86
N ASN A 317 12.13 3.34 6.06
CA ASN A 317 10.72 3.53 6.36
C ASN A 317 10.16 2.33 7.16
N ILE A 318 8.89 2.38 7.55
CA ILE A 318 8.15 1.23 8.06
C ILE A 318 7.13 0.79 7.00
N TYR A 319 7.11 -0.52 6.77
CA TYR A 319 6.24 -1.18 5.81
C TYR A 319 5.38 -2.22 6.54
N GLN A 320 4.14 -2.42 6.11
CA GLN A 320 3.24 -3.38 6.73
C GLN A 320 2.52 -4.28 5.74
N ARG A 321 2.56 -5.58 6.03
CA ARG A 321 1.67 -6.61 5.46
C ARG A 321 1.07 -7.44 6.59
N THR A 322 1.40 -8.72 6.68
CA THR A 322 0.99 -9.58 7.79
C THR A 322 1.75 -9.25 9.07
N ASN A 323 2.99 -8.79 8.94
CA ASN A 323 3.80 -8.22 10.01
C ASN A 323 4.19 -6.81 9.59
N ARG A 324 4.73 -6.05 10.54
CA ARG A 324 5.42 -4.78 10.28
C ARG A 324 6.92 -5.01 10.12
N PHE A 325 7.52 -4.26 9.21
CA PHE A 325 8.91 -4.38 8.80
C PHE A 325 9.58 -3.02 8.88
N ARG A 326 10.78 -3.01 9.43
CA ARG A 326 11.70 -1.90 9.26
C ARG A 326 12.36 -2.05 7.91
N LEU A 327 12.09 -1.13 6.98
CA LEU A 327 12.89 -0.97 5.78
C LEU A 327 14.13 -0.15 6.13
N HIS A 328 15.33 -0.70 5.91
CA HIS A 328 16.59 -0.02 6.23
C HIS A 328 17.60 -0.23 5.11
N ASN A 329 18.13 0.87 4.55
CA ASN A 329 18.96 0.87 3.34
C ASN A 329 18.27 0.14 2.17
N TYR A 330 16.94 0.27 2.08
CA TYR A 330 16.14 -0.42 1.09
C TYR A 330 16.31 0.30 -0.26
N LEU A 331 16.83 -0.42 -1.25
CA LEU A 331 17.28 0.15 -2.52
C LEU A 331 16.40 -0.33 -3.67
N THR A 332 15.86 0.61 -4.45
CA THR A 332 15.18 0.35 -5.71
C THR A 332 15.82 1.13 -6.83
N GLN A 333 15.90 0.52 -8.01
CA GLN A 333 16.49 1.11 -9.22
C GLN A 333 15.65 0.72 -10.43
N GLN A 334 15.53 1.62 -11.41
CA GLN A 334 14.76 1.36 -12.62
C GLN A 334 15.41 2.02 -13.84
N HIS A 335 15.59 1.24 -14.90
CA HIS A 335 15.97 1.72 -16.23
C HIS A 335 14.74 1.62 -17.13
N ALA A 336 14.36 2.72 -17.79
CA ALA A 336 13.22 2.75 -18.69
C ALA A 336 13.62 3.38 -20.04
N LEU A 337 13.21 2.74 -21.13
CA LEU A 337 13.32 3.22 -22.49
C LEU A 337 11.91 3.37 -23.06
N SER A 338 11.60 4.52 -23.63
CA SER A 338 10.36 4.78 -24.34
C SER A 338 10.66 5.32 -25.73
N PHE A 339 10.00 4.76 -26.73
CA PHE A 339 10.06 5.18 -28.11
C PHE A 339 8.64 5.48 -28.60
N LYS A 340 8.46 6.60 -29.30
CA LYS A 340 7.21 6.98 -29.95
C LYS A 340 7.49 7.33 -31.41
N TRP A 341 6.66 6.84 -32.32
CA TRP A 341 6.72 7.17 -33.73
C TRP A 341 5.36 7.05 -34.41
N SER A 342 4.79 8.16 -34.88
CA SER A 342 3.60 8.15 -35.76
C SER A 342 2.44 7.25 -35.29
N GLY A 343 2.08 7.29 -34.00
CA GLY A 343 1.00 6.46 -33.41
C GLY A 343 1.46 5.12 -32.84
N LEU A 344 2.70 4.70 -33.10
CA LEU A 344 3.38 3.60 -32.40
C LEU A 344 4.06 4.10 -31.13
N GLN A 345 3.92 3.34 -30.05
CA GLN A 345 4.66 3.51 -28.81
C GLN A 345 5.23 2.17 -28.38
N VAL A 346 6.52 2.14 -28.06
CA VAL A 346 7.19 0.98 -27.46
C VAL A 346 7.85 1.44 -26.16
N ARG A 347 7.66 0.68 -25.09
CA ARG A 347 8.29 0.96 -23.81
C ARG A 347 8.86 -0.32 -23.23
N THR A 348 10.07 -0.24 -22.71
CA THR A 348 10.69 -1.34 -21.97
C THR A 348 11.33 -0.81 -20.70
N TYR A 349 11.29 -1.59 -19.63
CA TYR A 349 11.97 -1.24 -18.40
C TYR A 349 12.44 -2.45 -17.61
N PHE A 350 13.50 -2.22 -16.84
CA PHE A 350 14.04 -3.17 -15.88
C PHE A 350 14.09 -2.51 -14.51
N THR A 351 13.37 -3.09 -13.54
CA THR A 351 13.35 -2.64 -12.15
C THR A 351 14.07 -3.65 -11.28
N LYS A 352 14.94 -3.20 -10.38
CA LYS A 352 15.67 -4.02 -9.42
C LYS A 352 15.43 -3.53 -8.01
N GLU A 353 15.40 -4.46 -7.07
CA GLU A 353 15.16 -4.23 -5.67
C GLU A 353 16.13 -5.02 -4.80
N ASN A 354 16.55 -4.41 -3.71
CA ASN A 354 17.35 -5.03 -2.66
C ASN A 354 16.86 -4.52 -1.29
N SER A 355 16.48 -5.45 -0.40
CA SER A 355 15.97 -5.10 0.93
C SER A 355 17.03 -4.57 1.91
N GLY A 356 18.32 -4.58 1.57
CA GLY A 356 19.36 -3.98 2.42
C GLY A 356 19.45 -4.66 3.78
N ASP A 357 19.36 -3.87 4.86
CA ASP A 357 19.41 -4.33 6.25
C ASP A 357 18.02 -4.29 6.92
N SER A 358 16.98 -4.39 6.10
CA SER A 358 15.61 -4.47 6.55
C SER A 358 15.37 -5.71 7.43
N TYR A 359 14.42 -5.62 8.35
CA TYR A 359 14.07 -6.72 9.26
C TYR A 359 12.59 -6.75 9.61
N ASN A 360 12.12 -7.94 10.00
CA ASN A 360 10.78 -8.18 10.54
C ASN A 360 10.77 -7.78 12.03
N ILE A 361 9.91 -6.84 12.40
CA ILE A 361 9.91 -6.27 13.76
C ILE A 361 9.41 -7.29 14.79
N ARG A 362 8.42 -8.11 14.42
CA ARG A 362 7.90 -9.15 15.30
C ARG A 362 8.96 -10.22 15.59
N SER A 363 9.61 -10.74 14.55
CA SER A 363 10.67 -11.73 14.72
C SER A 363 11.86 -11.19 15.50
N MET A 364 12.15 -9.88 15.40
CA MET A 364 13.15 -9.22 16.23
C MET A 364 12.84 -9.37 17.73
N ALA A 365 11.62 -9.00 18.13
CA ALA A 365 11.18 -9.08 19.53
C ALA A 365 11.09 -10.53 20.05
N GLU A 366 10.45 -11.42 19.29
CA GLU A 366 10.28 -12.83 19.67
C GLU A 366 11.64 -13.52 19.90
N ASN A 367 12.61 -13.29 19.01
CA ASN A 367 13.93 -13.91 19.11
C ASN A 367 14.82 -13.23 20.15
N MET A 368 14.57 -11.97 20.50
CA MET A 368 15.16 -11.34 21.68
C MET A 368 14.73 -12.05 22.96
N ASP A 369 13.42 -12.27 23.14
CA ASP A 369 12.88 -12.96 24.33
C ASP A 369 13.39 -14.41 24.43
N ARG A 370 13.41 -15.14 23.31
CA ARG A 370 13.88 -16.55 23.28
C ARG A 370 15.38 -16.70 23.52
N ARG A 371 16.21 -15.72 23.14
CA ARG A 371 17.65 -15.72 23.42
C ARG A 371 17.98 -15.38 24.85
N PHE A 372 17.20 -14.51 25.48
CA PHE A 372 17.26 -14.30 26.92
C PHE A 372 16.91 -15.59 27.67
N LYS A 373 15.74 -16.17 27.36
CA LYS A 373 15.27 -17.41 27.99
C LYS A 373 14.29 -18.12 27.06
N ASN A 374 14.59 -19.38 26.72
CA ASN A 374 13.72 -20.18 25.85
C ASN A 374 12.32 -20.36 26.46
N ASP A 375 11.35 -20.75 25.65
CA ASP A 375 9.94 -20.85 26.07
C ASP A 375 9.71 -21.90 27.15
N GLU A 376 10.37 -23.05 27.09
CA GLU A 376 10.22 -24.11 28.09
C GLU A 376 10.68 -23.67 29.47
N SER A 377 11.87 -23.07 29.56
CA SER A 377 12.42 -22.54 30.81
C SER A 377 11.58 -21.40 31.36
N TRP A 378 11.14 -20.45 30.54
CA TRP A 378 10.31 -19.33 31.00
C TRP A 378 8.98 -19.80 31.61
N PHE A 379 8.27 -20.71 30.93
CA PHE A 379 7.01 -21.24 31.45
C PHE A 379 7.19 -22.15 32.67
N THR A 380 8.34 -22.83 32.79
CA THR A 380 8.70 -23.62 33.98
C THR A 380 8.95 -22.72 35.18
N ASP A 381 9.73 -21.65 35.02
CA ASP A 381 9.98 -20.65 36.06
C ASP A 381 8.68 -19.99 36.51
N PHE A 382 7.84 -19.59 35.55
CA PHE A 382 6.54 -19.00 35.82
C PHE A 382 5.67 -19.93 36.67
N SER A 383 5.51 -21.19 36.23
CA SER A 383 4.64 -22.16 36.89
C SER A 383 5.15 -22.51 38.30
N SER A 384 6.47 -22.71 38.43
CA SER A 384 7.11 -23.03 39.70
C SER A 384 6.95 -21.89 40.71
N ARG A 385 7.20 -20.64 40.27
CA ARG A 385 7.05 -19.46 41.13
C ARG A 385 5.60 -19.26 41.54
N TYR A 386 4.66 -19.38 40.61
CA TYR A 386 3.22 -19.27 40.92
C TYR A 386 2.82 -20.24 42.03
N ASN A 387 3.19 -21.53 41.89
CA ASN A 387 2.82 -22.55 42.86
C ASN A 387 3.42 -22.26 44.24
N MET A 388 4.68 -21.84 44.29
CA MET A 388 5.37 -21.50 45.54
C MET A 388 4.69 -20.34 46.28
N VAL A 389 4.41 -19.22 45.60
CA VAL A 389 3.81 -18.05 46.26
C VAL A 389 2.31 -18.23 46.54
N SER A 390 1.62 -19.03 45.72
CA SER A 390 0.23 -19.42 46.00
C SER A 390 0.13 -20.27 47.27
N GLN A 391 1.07 -21.21 47.47
CA GLN A 391 1.16 -21.99 48.72
C GLN A 391 1.49 -21.12 49.94
N ALA A 392 2.22 -20.02 49.74
CA ALA A 392 2.49 -19.03 50.77
C ALA A 392 1.32 -18.05 51.05
N GLY A 393 0.18 -18.21 50.38
CA GLY A 393 -1.05 -17.45 50.65
C GLY A 393 -1.29 -16.22 49.78
N SER A 394 -0.46 -15.95 48.76
CA SER A 394 -0.72 -14.85 47.82
C SER A 394 -2.04 -15.04 47.07
N SER A 395 -2.73 -13.93 46.77
CA SER A 395 -3.90 -13.97 45.88
C SER A 395 -3.51 -14.46 44.47
N VAL A 396 -4.45 -15.01 43.70
CA VAL A 396 -4.16 -15.51 42.33
C VAL A 396 -3.55 -14.42 41.44
N ALA A 397 -4.10 -13.20 41.48
CA ALA A 397 -3.61 -12.09 40.67
C ALA A 397 -2.17 -11.69 41.08
N GLU A 398 -1.90 -11.63 42.38
CA GLU A 398 -0.56 -11.37 42.91
C GLU A 398 0.42 -12.50 42.57
N ALA A 399 0.00 -13.75 42.71
CA ALA A 399 0.81 -14.91 42.39
C ALA A 399 1.21 -14.94 40.91
N LEU A 400 0.29 -14.60 39.99
CA LEU A 400 0.59 -14.48 38.55
C LEU A 400 1.56 -13.32 38.27
N SER A 401 1.39 -12.19 38.96
CA SER A 401 2.27 -11.04 38.83
C SER A 401 3.70 -11.35 39.30
N LEU A 402 3.84 -11.96 40.48
CA LEU A 402 5.13 -12.40 41.04
C LEU A 402 5.78 -13.51 40.19
N ALA A 403 4.98 -14.43 39.65
CA ALA A 403 5.44 -15.47 38.74
C ALA A 403 6.03 -14.87 37.46
N ARG A 404 5.36 -13.88 36.87
CA ARG A 404 5.86 -13.15 35.70
C ARG A 404 7.16 -12.43 36.01
N LEU A 405 7.20 -11.67 37.10
CA LEU A 405 8.39 -10.93 37.52
C LEU A 405 9.61 -11.85 37.69
N PHE A 406 9.40 -13.04 38.26
CA PHE A 406 10.45 -14.04 38.41
C PHE A 406 10.86 -14.66 37.06
N ALA A 407 9.90 -15.04 36.22
CA ALA A 407 10.19 -15.59 34.89
C ALA A 407 10.94 -14.60 33.98
N ASP A 408 10.65 -13.29 34.13
CA ASP A 408 11.31 -12.19 33.43
C ASP A 408 12.61 -11.72 34.09
N SER A 409 13.04 -12.35 35.20
CA SER A 409 14.29 -12.00 35.85
C SER A 409 15.49 -12.20 34.91
N GLY A 410 16.24 -11.12 34.66
CA GLY A 410 17.36 -11.09 33.70
C GLY A 410 16.97 -10.70 32.28
N ARG A 411 15.69 -10.38 32.00
CA ARG A 411 15.24 -9.96 30.67
C ARG A 411 16.00 -8.72 30.20
N ILE A 412 16.36 -8.70 28.91
CA ILE A 412 17.10 -7.58 28.29
C ILE A 412 16.29 -6.29 28.45
N GLN A 413 16.92 -5.27 29.04
CA GLN A 413 16.25 -4.01 29.37
C GLN A 413 16.14 -3.10 28.15
N VAL A 414 15.00 -2.41 28.03
CA VAL A 414 14.73 -1.46 26.94
C VAL A 414 15.76 -0.32 26.97
N GLY A 415 16.31 0.02 25.80
CA GLY A 415 17.32 1.08 25.66
C GLY A 415 18.72 0.73 26.16
N SER A 416 18.93 -0.49 26.70
CA SER A 416 20.26 -0.94 27.12
C SER A 416 21.21 -1.17 25.94
N LYS A 417 22.52 -1.15 26.20
CA LYS A 417 23.53 -1.50 25.19
C LYS A 417 23.39 -2.95 24.71
N GLU A 418 23.00 -3.84 25.61
CA GLU A 418 22.72 -5.24 25.31
C GLU A 418 21.59 -5.39 24.28
N MET A 419 20.50 -4.64 24.44
CA MET A 419 19.40 -4.62 23.46
C MET A 419 19.88 -4.18 22.08
N GLN A 420 20.66 -3.11 22.00
CA GLN A 420 21.21 -2.63 20.73
C GLN A 420 22.09 -3.71 20.06
N ASN A 421 22.98 -4.34 20.82
CA ASN A 421 23.83 -5.42 20.31
C ASN A 421 23.01 -6.62 19.81
N MET A 422 21.90 -6.94 20.50
CA MET A 422 20.99 -8.01 20.10
C MET A 422 20.26 -7.67 18.80
N ILE A 423 19.74 -6.44 18.66
CA ILE A 423 19.11 -5.95 17.43
C ILE A 423 20.10 -5.99 16.26
N ASP A 424 21.35 -5.57 16.48
CA ASP A 424 22.44 -5.62 15.49
C ASP A 424 22.79 -7.04 15.05
N THR A 425 22.70 -8.00 15.98
CA THR A 425 22.93 -9.42 15.68
C THR A 425 21.77 -10.01 14.88
N LEU A 426 20.54 -9.87 15.38
CA LEU A 426 19.34 -10.50 14.81
C LEU A 426 18.99 -9.97 13.43
N ARG A 427 19.28 -8.69 13.13
CA ARG A 427 19.03 -8.09 11.80
C ARG A 427 19.90 -8.68 10.67
N HIS A 428 20.86 -9.53 11.01
CA HIS A 428 21.75 -10.18 10.04
C HIS A 428 21.53 -11.69 9.89
N ILE A 429 20.63 -12.28 10.69
CA ILE A 429 20.30 -13.71 10.63
C ILE A 429 19.06 -13.90 9.74
N ASN A 430 19.24 -14.53 8.58
CA ASN A 430 18.17 -14.78 7.59
C ASN A 430 17.34 -16.05 7.90
N ASN A 431 16.81 -16.12 9.12
CA ASN A 431 15.85 -17.12 9.56
C ASN A 431 14.97 -16.46 10.63
N TRP A 432 13.66 -16.35 10.42
CA TRP A 432 12.78 -15.64 11.33
C TRP A 432 12.41 -16.42 12.60
N ASP A 433 12.77 -17.71 12.69
CA ASP A 433 12.65 -18.47 13.93
C ASP A 433 13.81 -18.23 14.91
N GLU A 434 14.92 -17.62 14.45
CA GLU A 434 16.14 -17.40 15.26
C GLU A 434 16.78 -16.00 15.09
N GLY A 435 16.24 -15.23 14.14
CA GLY A 435 16.74 -13.97 13.58
C GLY A 435 15.60 -13.09 13.10
N ALA A 436 15.91 -11.99 12.40
CA ALA A 436 14.89 -11.05 11.93
C ALA A 436 15.14 -10.53 10.52
N ALA A 437 16.24 -10.90 9.88
CA ALA A 437 16.66 -10.27 8.62
C ALA A 437 15.66 -10.51 7.48
N LEU A 438 15.46 -9.49 6.66
CA LEU A 438 14.79 -9.58 5.36
C LEU A 438 15.85 -9.35 4.28
N LYS A 439 16.26 -10.41 3.57
CA LYS A 439 17.38 -10.39 2.60
C LYS A 439 16.94 -10.71 1.17
N VAL A 440 15.85 -10.08 0.72
CA VAL A 440 15.25 -10.31 -0.59
C VAL A 440 15.93 -9.48 -1.68
N LYS A 441 16.22 -10.12 -2.81
CA LYS A 441 16.66 -9.48 -4.05
C LYS A 441 15.76 -9.94 -5.19
N ALA A 442 15.16 -8.98 -5.89
CA ALA A 442 14.24 -9.26 -6.97
C ALA A 442 14.39 -8.25 -8.11
N ALA A 443 13.99 -8.66 -9.30
CA ALA A 443 13.96 -7.82 -10.48
C ALA A 443 12.70 -8.08 -11.32
N LEU A 444 12.35 -7.10 -12.14
CA LEU A 444 11.22 -7.11 -13.05
C LEU A 444 11.66 -6.57 -14.40
N PHE A 445 11.54 -7.39 -15.43
CA PHE A 445 11.64 -6.96 -16.82
C PHE A 445 10.23 -6.81 -17.41
N PHE A 446 10.00 -5.73 -18.15
CA PHE A 446 8.74 -5.47 -18.82
C PHE A 446 8.98 -4.84 -20.19
N ILE A 447 8.18 -5.24 -21.18
CA ILE A 447 8.09 -4.59 -22.48
C ILE A 447 6.62 -4.45 -22.87
N GLU A 448 6.23 -3.28 -23.38
CA GLU A 448 4.94 -3.05 -24.02
C GLU A 448 5.10 -2.40 -25.39
N LEU A 449 4.17 -2.72 -26.28
CA LEU A 449 3.96 -2.09 -27.58
C LEU A 449 2.50 -1.66 -27.66
N GLN A 450 2.25 -0.46 -28.18
CA GLN A 450 0.92 0.08 -28.45
C GLN A 450 0.93 0.78 -29.80
N HIS A 451 -0.09 0.57 -30.62
CA HIS A 451 -0.15 1.15 -31.95
C HIS A 451 -1.57 1.57 -32.30
N ASP A 452 -1.74 2.85 -32.60
CA ASP A 452 -2.95 3.38 -33.21
C ASP A 452 -2.88 3.21 -34.73
N ILE A 453 -3.76 2.36 -35.27
CA ILE A 453 -3.79 2.01 -36.70
C ILE A 453 -4.87 2.77 -37.47
N THR A 454 -5.59 3.67 -36.79
CA THR A 454 -6.76 4.37 -37.33
C THR A 454 -6.45 5.07 -38.65
N ASN A 455 -5.46 5.96 -38.63
CA ASN A 455 -5.13 6.79 -39.79
C ASN A 455 -4.51 5.98 -40.95
N ARG A 456 -4.00 4.78 -40.68
CA ARG A 456 -3.34 3.94 -41.68
C ARG A 456 -4.29 2.97 -42.37
N LEU A 457 -5.22 2.38 -41.62
CA LEU A 457 -6.08 1.29 -42.11
C LEU A 457 -7.57 1.66 -42.16
N PHE A 458 -7.99 2.70 -41.44
CA PHE A 458 -9.40 3.04 -41.26
C PHE A 458 -9.69 4.53 -41.47
N ASN A 459 -8.82 5.25 -42.19
CA ASN A 459 -8.97 6.67 -42.49
C ASN A 459 -10.30 7.03 -43.19
N ASN A 460 -10.86 6.12 -43.98
CA ASN A 460 -12.11 6.30 -44.71
C ASN A 460 -13.35 6.13 -43.82
N VAL A 461 -13.22 5.59 -42.61
CA VAL A 461 -14.34 5.34 -41.70
C VAL A 461 -14.42 6.45 -40.66
N LYS A 462 -15.21 7.49 -40.95
CA LYS A 462 -15.37 8.66 -40.06
C LYS A 462 -15.72 8.27 -38.63
N GLY A 463 -15.01 8.83 -37.66
CA GLY A 463 -15.26 8.64 -36.22
C GLY A 463 -14.93 7.25 -35.68
N LEU A 464 -14.25 6.38 -36.43
CA LEU A 464 -13.73 5.11 -35.91
C LEU A 464 -12.27 5.30 -35.49
N HIS A 465 -11.90 4.78 -34.32
CA HIS A 465 -10.53 4.68 -33.85
C HIS A 465 -10.23 3.26 -33.40
N ILE A 466 -9.11 2.70 -33.85
CA ILE A 466 -8.68 1.35 -33.49
C ILE A 466 -7.23 1.39 -33.04
N MET A 467 -6.96 0.77 -31.90
CA MET A 467 -5.60 0.52 -31.43
C MET A 467 -5.47 -0.90 -30.89
N TYR A 468 -4.27 -1.43 -30.94
CA TYR A 468 -3.92 -2.66 -30.25
C TYR A 468 -2.67 -2.44 -29.40
N GLY A 469 -2.46 -3.35 -28.45
CA GLY A 469 -1.22 -3.39 -27.70
C GLY A 469 -0.86 -4.79 -27.24
N LEU A 470 0.42 -4.98 -26.95
CA LEU A 470 1.01 -6.22 -26.48
C LEU A 470 1.93 -5.89 -25.30
N ASP A 471 1.99 -6.77 -24.31
CA ASP A 471 2.92 -6.63 -23.19
C ASP A 471 3.44 -7.97 -22.69
N HIS A 472 4.71 -7.99 -22.30
CA HIS A 472 5.35 -9.12 -21.64
C HIS A 472 6.01 -8.66 -20.35
N ARG A 473 5.83 -9.45 -19.29
CA ARG A 473 6.37 -9.21 -17.96
C ARG A 473 7.09 -10.46 -17.46
N ASN A 474 8.27 -10.28 -16.88
CA ASN A 474 9.02 -11.38 -16.28
C ASN A 474 9.61 -10.94 -14.93
N TYR A 475 9.17 -11.59 -13.86
CA TYR A 475 9.75 -11.43 -12.53
C TYR A 475 10.94 -12.38 -12.37
N ILE A 476 12.01 -11.90 -11.77
CA ILE A 476 13.25 -12.65 -11.52
C ILE A 476 13.57 -12.49 -10.04
N ILE A 477 13.46 -13.57 -9.28
CA ILE A 477 13.72 -13.58 -7.84
C ILE A 477 15.01 -14.34 -7.63
N THR A 478 15.94 -13.76 -6.87
CA THR A 478 17.10 -14.47 -6.36
C THR A 478 16.70 -15.13 -5.04
N PRO A 479 16.66 -16.49 -4.98
CA PRO A 479 16.31 -17.18 -3.75
C PRO A 479 17.30 -16.85 -2.65
N ASP A 480 16.79 -16.52 -1.47
CA ASP A 480 17.57 -16.28 -0.27
C ASP A 480 17.59 -17.51 0.66
N GLY A 481 16.88 -18.57 0.29
CA GLY A 481 16.81 -19.84 1.04
C GLY A 481 15.76 -19.84 2.15
N ASN A 482 15.28 -18.67 2.55
CA ASN A 482 14.25 -18.50 3.56
C ASN A 482 13.01 -17.84 2.95
N TYR A 483 13.05 -16.56 2.59
CA TYR A 483 11.86 -15.84 2.13
C TYR A 483 11.30 -16.34 0.80
N PHE A 484 12.20 -16.62 -0.15
CA PHE A 484 11.94 -17.28 -1.41
C PHE A 484 12.92 -18.44 -1.62
N ILE A 485 12.39 -19.54 -2.12
CA ILE A 485 13.15 -20.67 -2.67
C ILE A 485 12.81 -20.83 -4.14
N ASN A 486 13.67 -21.52 -4.89
CA ASN A 486 13.28 -22.04 -6.19
C ASN A 486 12.89 -23.51 -5.99
N PRO A 487 11.59 -23.85 -6.04
CA PRO A 487 11.12 -25.20 -5.75
C PRO A 487 11.53 -26.23 -6.82
N GLU A 488 11.81 -25.78 -8.04
CA GLU A 488 12.16 -26.68 -9.17
C GLU A 488 13.66 -26.81 -9.37
N LYS A 489 14.43 -25.74 -9.12
CA LYS A 489 15.86 -25.66 -9.43
C LYS A 489 16.62 -24.96 -8.30
N THR A 490 17.00 -25.72 -7.28
CA THR A 490 17.77 -25.23 -6.13
C THR A 490 18.99 -24.39 -6.57
N GLY A 491 19.17 -23.22 -5.96
CA GLY A 491 20.26 -22.30 -6.26
C GLY A 491 20.14 -21.48 -7.56
N ARG A 492 19.07 -21.67 -8.35
CA ARG A 492 18.80 -20.86 -9.56
C ARG A 492 17.73 -19.81 -9.29
N ASN A 493 17.78 -18.69 -10.02
CA ASN A 493 16.74 -17.67 -9.96
C ASN A 493 15.36 -18.26 -10.27
N LEU A 494 14.38 -17.96 -9.43
CA LEU A 494 12.97 -18.24 -9.71
C LEU A 494 12.48 -17.21 -10.73
N LYS A 495 11.79 -17.67 -11.77
CA LYS A 495 11.19 -16.81 -12.80
C LYS A 495 9.68 -16.98 -12.77
N TYR A 496 8.96 -15.90 -13.03
CA TYR A 496 7.51 -15.93 -13.14
C TYR A 496 7.07 -14.93 -14.21
N TRP A 497 6.52 -15.44 -15.31
CA TRP A 497 6.22 -14.62 -16.48
C TRP A 497 4.72 -14.51 -16.79
N LYS A 498 4.41 -13.46 -17.55
CA LYS A 498 3.09 -13.16 -18.07
C LYS A 498 3.19 -12.50 -19.45
N LEU A 499 2.27 -12.86 -20.33
CA LEU A 499 2.10 -12.29 -21.67
C LEU A 499 0.66 -11.79 -21.78
N GLY A 500 0.46 -10.63 -22.38
CA GLY A 500 -0.84 -10.03 -22.58
C GLY A 500 -0.95 -9.27 -23.88
N GLY A 501 -2.19 -9.10 -24.35
CA GLY A 501 -2.48 -8.29 -25.52
C GLY A 501 -3.92 -7.80 -25.52
N PHE A 502 -4.16 -6.62 -26.07
CA PHE A 502 -5.49 -6.03 -26.17
C PHE A 502 -5.76 -5.45 -27.55
N LEU A 503 -7.04 -5.40 -27.90
CA LEU A 503 -7.60 -4.66 -29.03
C LEU A 503 -8.68 -3.71 -28.49
N GLN A 504 -8.61 -2.45 -28.87
CA GLN A 504 -9.57 -1.42 -28.52
C GLN A 504 -10.14 -0.79 -29.80
N ALA A 505 -11.46 -0.65 -29.84
CA ALA A 505 -12.18 0.07 -30.87
C ALA A 505 -13.09 1.12 -30.22
N THR A 506 -13.01 2.36 -30.71
CA THR A 506 -13.89 3.47 -30.33
C THR A 506 -14.61 3.96 -31.56
N LYS A 507 -15.93 4.11 -31.49
CA LYS A 507 -16.74 4.65 -32.58
C LYS A 507 -17.61 5.80 -32.07
N TYR A 508 -17.58 6.91 -32.80
CA TYR A 508 -18.47 8.04 -32.61
C TYR A 508 -19.67 7.97 -33.56
N PHE A 509 -20.83 8.32 -33.04
CA PHE A 509 -22.14 8.35 -33.71
C PHE A 509 -22.84 9.67 -33.42
N MET A 510 -23.87 9.99 -34.21
CA MET A 510 -24.75 11.15 -34.00
C MET A 510 -23.99 12.50 -33.94
N GLY A 511 -22.95 12.67 -34.77
CA GLY A 511 -22.11 13.87 -34.75
C GLY A 511 -21.36 14.02 -33.43
N ASP A 512 -20.64 12.97 -33.02
CA ASP A 512 -19.81 12.86 -31.81
C ASP A 512 -20.55 12.91 -30.46
N LYS A 513 -21.89 13.00 -30.48
CA LYS A 513 -22.73 12.97 -29.28
C LYS A 513 -22.80 11.60 -28.61
N LEU A 514 -22.60 10.50 -29.35
CA LEU A 514 -22.61 9.15 -28.81
C LEU A 514 -21.29 8.46 -29.13
N LYS A 515 -20.56 8.04 -28.10
CA LYS A 515 -19.30 7.31 -28.19
C LYS A 515 -19.49 5.91 -27.62
N ILE A 516 -19.11 4.90 -28.40
CA ILE A 516 -19.03 3.51 -27.93
C ILE A 516 -17.56 3.10 -27.95
N ASN A 517 -17.06 2.60 -26.83
CA ASN A 517 -15.71 2.07 -26.68
C ASN A 517 -15.77 0.60 -26.24
N ALA A 518 -15.17 -0.27 -27.03
CA ALA A 518 -15.06 -1.69 -26.74
C ALA A 518 -13.58 -2.07 -26.65
N VAL A 519 -13.23 -2.86 -25.63
CA VAL A 519 -11.89 -3.41 -25.44
C VAL A 519 -11.99 -4.89 -25.15
N VAL A 520 -11.14 -5.68 -25.80
CA VAL A 520 -10.93 -7.09 -25.45
C VAL A 520 -9.46 -7.29 -25.19
N ARG A 521 -9.14 -7.88 -24.05
CA ARG A 521 -7.77 -8.23 -23.68
C ARG A 521 -7.66 -9.70 -23.30
N ILE A 522 -6.53 -10.32 -23.63
CA ILE A 522 -6.20 -11.69 -23.27
C ILE A 522 -4.88 -11.68 -22.50
N ASP A 523 -4.83 -12.38 -21.36
CA ASP A 523 -3.64 -12.53 -20.53
C ASP A 523 -3.34 -14.00 -20.23
N LYS A 524 -2.08 -14.44 -20.44
CA LYS A 524 -1.55 -15.75 -20.07
C LYS A 524 -0.42 -15.56 -19.07
N SER A 525 -0.46 -16.29 -17.96
CA SER A 525 0.65 -16.38 -17.00
C SER A 525 1.14 -17.83 -16.92
N GLU A 526 2.40 -18.05 -16.61
CA GLU A 526 3.08 -19.36 -16.57
C GLU A 526 2.20 -20.51 -16.03
N TYR A 527 1.69 -20.37 -14.81
CA TYR A 527 0.93 -21.42 -14.09
C TYR A 527 -0.58 -21.44 -14.36
N PHE A 528 -1.10 -20.55 -15.22
CA PHE A 528 -2.53 -20.37 -15.41
C PHE A 528 -2.93 -20.41 -16.88
N SER A 529 -4.14 -20.88 -17.19
CA SER A 529 -4.70 -20.78 -18.55
C SER A 529 -4.92 -19.32 -18.95
N PRO A 530 -4.98 -18.99 -20.26
CA PRO A 530 -5.35 -17.66 -20.73
C PRO A 530 -6.69 -17.18 -20.12
N LYS A 531 -6.79 -15.87 -19.83
CA LYS A 531 -8.00 -15.20 -19.33
C LYS A 531 -8.39 -14.05 -20.26
N ILE A 532 -9.68 -13.86 -20.47
CA ILE A 532 -10.25 -12.84 -21.38
C ILE A 532 -10.93 -11.74 -20.55
N HIS A 533 -10.65 -10.48 -20.89
CA HIS A 533 -11.07 -9.27 -20.19
C HIS A 533 -11.83 -8.34 -21.16
N PRO A 534 -13.14 -8.55 -21.36
CA PRO A 534 -13.95 -7.61 -22.11
C PRO A 534 -14.25 -6.35 -21.29
N ARG A 535 -14.33 -5.22 -21.99
CA ARG A 535 -14.90 -3.96 -21.51
C ARG A 535 -15.78 -3.35 -22.61
N LEU A 536 -16.94 -2.86 -22.21
CA LEU A 536 -17.79 -2.01 -23.04
C LEU A 536 -18.10 -0.73 -22.27
N ALA A 537 -17.97 0.41 -22.91
CA ALA A 537 -18.32 1.70 -22.36
C ALA A 537 -19.10 2.52 -23.40
N ILE A 538 -20.15 3.20 -22.95
CA ILE A 538 -20.99 4.08 -23.75
C ILE A 538 -20.97 5.45 -23.09
N VAL A 539 -20.67 6.49 -23.86
CA VAL A 539 -20.71 7.88 -23.43
C VAL A 539 -21.69 8.63 -24.31
N TYR A 540 -22.67 9.29 -23.69
CA TYR A 540 -23.66 10.11 -24.36
C TYR A 540 -23.54 11.56 -23.89
N SER A 541 -23.22 12.44 -24.83
CA SER A 541 -23.04 13.88 -24.62
C SER A 541 -24.09 14.65 -25.44
N PRO A 542 -25.33 14.79 -24.95
CA PRO A 542 -26.42 15.44 -25.70
C PRO A 542 -26.13 16.92 -25.99
N ALA A 543 -25.31 17.55 -25.14
CA ALA A 543 -24.89 18.94 -25.22
C ALA A 543 -23.40 19.06 -24.83
N LEU A 544 -22.74 20.14 -25.25
CA LEU A 544 -21.29 20.39 -25.09
C LEU A 544 -20.76 20.20 -23.67
N HIS A 545 -21.58 20.47 -22.65
CA HIS A 545 -21.17 20.44 -21.26
C HIS A 545 -21.81 19.34 -20.43
N HIS A 546 -22.56 18.41 -21.03
CA HIS A 546 -23.20 17.32 -20.32
C HIS A 546 -22.71 15.99 -20.88
N SER A 547 -22.27 15.09 -20.01
CA SER A 547 -21.78 13.77 -20.41
C SER A 547 -22.27 12.70 -19.44
N PHE A 548 -22.94 11.70 -19.97
CA PHE A 548 -23.40 10.50 -19.27
C PHE A 548 -22.54 9.32 -19.70
N ARG A 549 -22.07 8.52 -18.75
CA ARG A 549 -21.26 7.32 -19.02
C ARG A 549 -21.89 6.10 -18.39
N VAL A 550 -21.85 4.98 -19.09
CA VAL A 550 -22.13 3.65 -18.55
C VAL A 550 -21.05 2.70 -19.04
N SER A 551 -20.51 1.87 -18.15
CA SER A 551 -19.51 0.86 -18.52
C SER A 551 -19.70 -0.44 -17.77
N ALA A 552 -19.30 -1.54 -18.41
CA ALA A 552 -19.22 -2.86 -17.84
C ALA A 552 -17.90 -3.51 -18.23
N GLN A 553 -17.23 -4.17 -17.29
CA GLN A 553 -15.93 -4.78 -17.54
C GLN A 553 -15.61 -5.96 -16.63
N ASN A 554 -14.73 -6.82 -17.13
CA ASN A 554 -14.10 -7.88 -16.34
C ASN A 554 -12.61 -7.58 -16.13
N GLY A 555 -12.12 -7.81 -14.92
CA GLY A 555 -10.71 -7.79 -14.55
C GLY A 555 -10.28 -9.12 -13.94
N TYR A 556 -9.04 -9.53 -14.18
CA TYR A 556 -8.41 -10.64 -13.47
C TYR A 556 -7.07 -10.20 -12.90
N ARG A 557 -6.72 -10.79 -11.76
CA ARG A 557 -5.40 -10.63 -11.15
C ARG A 557 -4.80 -12.01 -10.88
N PHE A 558 -3.67 -12.28 -11.51
CA PHE A 558 -2.86 -13.45 -11.19
C PHE A 558 -2.14 -13.22 -9.85
N PRO A 559 -1.84 -14.27 -9.08
CA PRO A 559 -1.10 -14.14 -7.83
C PRO A 559 0.20 -13.35 -8.02
N SER A 560 0.50 -12.50 -7.05
CA SER A 560 1.82 -11.88 -6.89
C SER A 560 2.87 -12.93 -6.54
N ILE A 561 4.15 -12.57 -6.66
CA ILE A 561 5.26 -13.47 -6.33
C ILE A 561 5.13 -13.98 -4.89
N PHE A 562 4.80 -13.10 -3.93
CA PHE A 562 4.68 -13.51 -2.54
C PHE A 562 3.55 -14.50 -2.31
N GLU A 563 2.37 -14.27 -2.90
CA GLU A 563 1.23 -15.19 -2.79
C GLU A 563 1.55 -16.53 -3.46
N ALA A 564 2.26 -16.50 -4.58
CA ALA A 564 2.60 -17.68 -5.37
C ALA A 564 3.74 -18.52 -4.76
N PHE A 565 4.79 -17.88 -4.20
CA PHE A 565 6.09 -18.49 -3.94
C PHE A 565 6.72 -18.22 -2.57
N SER A 566 6.03 -17.57 -1.62
CA SER A 566 6.60 -17.36 -0.28
C SER A 566 6.99 -18.70 0.39
N ASN A 567 8.08 -18.74 1.17
CA ASN A 567 8.52 -19.93 1.91
C ASN A 567 9.05 -19.60 3.32
N ILE A 568 8.31 -18.82 4.09
CA ILE A 568 8.85 -18.15 5.28
C ILE A 568 8.44 -18.85 6.56
N ASN A 569 9.38 -19.16 7.45
CA ASN A 569 9.01 -19.47 8.82
C ASN A 569 8.66 -18.19 9.58
N SER A 570 7.62 -18.22 10.42
CA SER A 570 7.17 -17.05 11.17
C SER A 570 6.65 -17.50 12.53
N GLY A 571 7.52 -17.53 13.53
CA GLY A 571 7.14 -17.89 14.90
C GLY A 571 6.67 -19.34 15.00
N GLY A 572 7.41 -20.29 14.40
CA GLY A 572 7.06 -21.71 14.40
C GLY A 572 5.92 -22.13 13.46
N ARG A 573 5.36 -21.19 12.68
CA ARG A 573 4.41 -21.47 11.59
C ARG A 573 5.07 -21.22 10.25
N LYS A 574 5.03 -22.22 9.35
CA LYS A 574 5.59 -22.09 8.01
C LYS A 574 4.57 -21.52 7.04
N ARG A 575 4.87 -20.38 6.44
CA ARG A 575 4.08 -19.76 5.38
C ARG A 575 4.58 -20.24 4.03
N ILE A 576 3.67 -20.83 3.25
CA ILE A 576 4.00 -21.32 1.91
C ILE A 576 3.10 -20.71 0.84
N GLY A 577 3.67 -20.51 -0.34
CA GLY A 577 2.98 -20.03 -1.52
C GLY A 577 1.87 -20.98 -1.94
N GLY A 578 0.80 -20.45 -2.53
CA GLY A 578 -0.42 -21.20 -2.83
C GLY A 578 -0.42 -21.93 -4.17
N LEU A 579 0.69 -21.90 -4.93
CA LEU A 579 0.82 -22.70 -6.14
C LEU A 579 1.12 -24.17 -5.80
N PRO A 580 0.70 -25.14 -6.63
CA PRO A 580 0.99 -26.55 -6.42
C PRO A 580 2.48 -26.83 -6.22
N VAL A 581 3.33 -26.20 -7.04
CA VAL A 581 4.80 -26.33 -6.96
C VAL A 581 5.40 -25.95 -5.59
N MET A 582 4.66 -25.22 -4.75
CA MET A 582 5.08 -24.82 -3.41
C MET A 582 4.40 -25.58 -2.27
N SER A 583 3.20 -26.11 -2.50
CA SER A 583 2.28 -26.53 -1.43
C SER A 583 1.64 -27.89 -1.64
N ASP A 584 2.12 -28.65 -2.63
CA ASP A 584 1.67 -30.01 -2.91
C ASP A 584 1.74 -30.92 -1.67
N GLY A 585 0.68 -31.68 -1.45
CA GLY A 585 0.51 -32.57 -0.30
C GLY A 585 0.14 -31.88 1.02
N VAL A 586 0.39 -30.57 1.17
CA VAL A 586 0.05 -29.82 2.39
C VAL A 586 -1.44 -29.54 2.46
N PHE A 587 -2.07 -29.13 1.35
CA PHE A 587 -3.52 -28.89 1.31
C PHE A 587 -4.29 -30.17 1.61
N GLU A 588 -3.93 -31.26 0.95
CA GLU A 588 -4.61 -32.56 0.99
C GLU A 588 -4.53 -33.24 2.36
N SER A 589 -3.41 -33.02 3.07
CA SER A 589 -3.13 -33.68 4.35
C SER A 589 -3.44 -32.80 5.57
N SER A 590 -3.91 -31.56 5.37
CA SER A 590 -4.10 -30.60 6.46
C SER A 590 -5.52 -30.55 7.02
N TYR A 591 -5.62 -30.13 8.28
CA TYR A 591 -6.86 -29.81 8.98
C TYR A 591 -6.87 -28.34 9.34
N THR A 592 -8.05 -27.71 9.33
CA THR A 592 -8.13 -26.27 9.62
C THR A 592 -7.82 -26.00 11.09
N GLN A 593 -7.02 -24.97 11.37
CA GLN A 593 -6.68 -24.59 12.75
C GLN A 593 -7.93 -24.33 13.60
N ALA A 594 -8.98 -23.74 13.01
CA ALA A 594 -10.25 -23.50 13.69
C ALA A 594 -10.90 -24.80 14.19
N SER A 595 -10.92 -25.85 13.36
CA SER A 595 -11.47 -27.16 13.75
C SER A 595 -10.63 -27.87 14.82
N ILE A 596 -9.30 -27.75 14.73
CA ILE A 596 -8.37 -28.30 15.74
C ILE A 596 -8.58 -27.59 17.08
N THR A 597 -8.68 -26.26 17.08
CA THR A 597 -8.94 -25.49 18.31
C THR A 597 -10.28 -25.87 18.92
N ALA A 598 -11.34 -26.04 18.13
CA ALA A 598 -12.65 -26.47 18.61
C ALA A 598 -12.60 -27.89 19.20
N PHE A 599 -11.93 -28.82 18.51
CA PHE A 599 -11.68 -30.17 18.98
C PHE A 599 -10.91 -30.18 20.32
N GLN A 600 -9.77 -29.50 20.40
CA GLN A 600 -8.94 -29.41 21.61
C GLN A 600 -9.72 -28.83 22.79
N ARG A 601 -10.55 -27.80 22.56
CA ARG A 601 -11.43 -27.22 23.60
C ARG A 601 -12.49 -28.22 24.07
N ALA A 602 -13.11 -28.97 23.16
CA ALA A 602 -14.10 -29.98 23.53
C ALA A 602 -13.47 -31.12 24.34
N VAL A 603 -12.31 -31.63 23.90
CA VAL A 603 -11.52 -32.62 24.66
C VAL A 603 -11.18 -32.09 26.06
N GLN A 604 -10.74 -30.84 26.15
CA GLN A 604 -10.40 -30.21 27.42
C GLN A 604 -11.61 -30.10 28.36
N ASN A 605 -12.77 -29.70 27.84
CA ASN A 605 -14.00 -29.60 28.62
C ASN A 605 -14.48 -30.99 29.08
N GLU A 606 -14.38 -32.00 28.23
CA GLU A 606 -14.78 -33.37 28.56
C GLU A 606 -13.91 -33.96 29.68
N VAL A 607 -12.59 -33.77 29.62
CA VAL A 607 -11.67 -34.21 30.68
C VAL A 607 -11.96 -33.44 31.98
N ASN A 608 -12.15 -32.12 31.89
CA ASN A 608 -12.28 -31.27 33.09
C ASN A 608 -13.65 -31.36 33.77
N LEU A 609 -14.73 -31.54 33.01
CA LEU A 609 -16.11 -31.46 33.52
C LEU A 609 -16.75 -32.84 33.71
N ASN A 610 -16.38 -33.81 32.88
CA ASN A 610 -17.02 -35.12 32.84
C ASN A 610 -16.11 -36.25 33.36
N GLY A 611 -14.85 -35.95 33.71
CA GLY A 611 -13.92 -36.92 34.31
C GLY A 611 -13.44 -38.03 33.37
N SER A 612 -13.74 -37.93 32.07
CA SER A 612 -13.32 -38.90 31.05
C SER A 612 -11.80 -38.95 30.91
N SER A 613 -11.25 -40.13 30.58
CA SER A 613 -9.83 -40.24 30.26
C SER A 613 -9.49 -39.40 29.02
N LEU A 614 -8.24 -38.93 28.90
CA LEU A 614 -7.82 -38.14 27.73
C LEU A 614 -8.06 -38.88 26.42
N ASN A 615 -7.80 -40.20 26.39
CA ASN A 615 -7.99 -41.01 25.18
C ASN A 615 -9.48 -41.12 24.81
N ASP A 616 -10.35 -41.34 25.78
CA ASP A 616 -11.79 -41.43 25.53
C ASP A 616 -12.36 -40.08 25.06
N ALA A 617 -11.91 -38.98 25.67
CA ALA A 617 -12.29 -37.63 25.26
C ALA A 617 -11.84 -37.31 23.82
N ILE A 618 -10.62 -37.71 23.45
CA ILE A 618 -10.10 -37.59 22.07
C ILE A 618 -10.98 -38.36 21.09
N VAL A 619 -11.29 -39.63 21.39
CA VAL A 619 -12.11 -40.48 20.50
C VAL A 619 -13.52 -39.92 20.39
N LYS A 620 -14.14 -39.51 21.49
CA LYS A 620 -15.50 -38.95 21.55
C LYS A 620 -15.68 -37.71 20.68
N HIS A 621 -14.67 -36.83 20.63
CA HIS A 621 -14.78 -35.54 19.96
C HIS A 621 -14.11 -35.47 18.58
N ARG A 622 -13.54 -36.57 18.07
CA ARG A 622 -12.76 -36.60 16.81
C ARG A 622 -13.48 -36.01 15.61
N ASP A 623 -14.81 -36.09 15.55
CA ASP A 623 -15.63 -35.62 14.41
C ASP A 623 -15.69 -34.09 14.27
N LEU A 624 -15.21 -33.36 15.29
CA LEU A 624 -15.01 -31.91 15.23
C LEU A 624 -13.85 -31.51 14.32
N LEU A 625 -12.89 -32.43 14.08
CA LEU A 625 -11.77 -32.19 13.16
C LEU A 625 -12.29 -32.11 11.72
N LYS A 626 -11.99 -31.01 11.04
CA LYS A 626 -12.38 -30.80 9.64
C LYS A 626 -11.14 -30.68 8.78
N ARG A 627 -11.03 -31.56 7.77
CA ARG A 627 -10.02 -31.44 6.72
C ARG A 627 -10.12 -30.07 6.06
N ASN A 628 -8.98 -29.56 5.61
CA ASN A 628 -8.89 -28.31 4.88
C ASN A 628 -9.75 -28.39 3.60
N PRO A 629 -10.80 -27.57 3.46
CA PRO A 629 -11.69 -27.62 2.30
C PRO A 629 -11.17 -26.79 1.12
N TYR A 630 -10.02 -26.13 1.28
CA TYR A 630 -9.44 -25.22 0.29
C TYR A 630 -8.38 -25.92 -0.56
N THR A 631 -8.04 -25.28 -1.69
CA THR A 631 -7.08 -25.80 -2.66
C THR A 631 -6.18 -24.68 -3.17
N TYR A 632 -5.31 -25.00 -4.13
CA TYR A 632 -4.35 -24.10 -4.73
C TYR A 632 -4.97 -22.81 -5.28
N LEU A 633 -4.15 -21.77 -5.34
CA LEU A 633 -4.52 -20.46 -5.85
C LEU A 633 -5.04 -20.51 -7.29
N ARG A 634 -6.04 -19.67 -7.54
CA ARG A 634 -6.64 -19.34 -8.83
C ARG A 634 -6.60 -17.81 -8.99
N PRO A 635 -6.59 -17.28 -10.23
CA PRO A 635 -6.64 -15.84 -10.45
C PRO A 635 -7.92 -15.24 -9.87
N GLU A 636 -7.78 -14.11 -9.19
CA GLU A 636 -8.90 -13.28 -8.74
C GLU A 636 -9.68 -12.75 -9.94
N LYS A 637 -10.99 -12.64 -9.80
CA LYS A 637 -11.87 -12.05 -10.82
C LYS A 637 -12.71 -10.93 -10.22
N VAL A 638 -12.80 -9.82 -10.94
CA VAL A 638 -13.78 -8.75 -10.71
C VAL A 638 -14.65 -8.56 -11.95
N THR A 639 -15.95 -8.45 -11.75
CA THR A 639 -16.89 -7.92 -12.76
C THR A 639 -17.45 -6.62 -12.22
N GLY A 640 -17.17 -5.51 -12.91
CA GLY A 640 -17.57 -4.19 -12.47
C GLY A 640 -18.53 -3.52 -13.45
N PHE A 641 -19.51 -2.82 -12.90
CA PHE A 641 -20.47 -1.97 -13.60
C PHE A 641 -20.35 -0.56 -13.03
N GLU A 642 -20.29 0.44 -13.91
CA GLU A 642 -20.21 1.84 -13.51
C GLU A 642 -21.18 2.68 -14.34
N ALA A 643 -21.81 3.66 -13.70
CA ALA A 643 -22.52 4.72 -14.37
C ALA A 643 -22.08 6.05 -13.78
N GLY A 644 -22.03 7.10 -14.60
CA GLY A 644 -21.61 8.40 -14.13
C GLY A 644 -22.12 9.54 -14.97
N TYR A 645 -22.01 10.73 -14.41
CA TYR A 645 -22.46 11.98 -15.01
C TYR A 645 -21.46 13.08 -14.70
N ARG A 646 -21.07 13.84 -15.72
CA ARG A 646 -20.14 14.96 -15.59
C ARG A 646 -20.70 16.17 -16.32
N THR A 647 -20.63 17.33 -15.67
CA THR A 647 -21.11 18.59 -16.27
C THR A 647 -20.28 19.80 -15.89
N MET A 648 -20.28 20.81 -16.78
CA MET A 648 -19.76 22.16 -16.50
C MET A 648 -20.86 23.20 -16.76
N LEU A 649 -21.17 24.01 -15.76
CA LEU A 649 -22.27 24.98 -15.80
C LEU A 649 -21.75 26.40 -15.51
N PHE A 650 -22.56 27.41 -15.84
CA PHE A 650 -22.29 28.83 -15.56
C PHE A 650 -20.93 29.30 -16.10
N ASN A 651 -20.67 29.11 -17.40
CA ASN A 651 -19.38 29.45 -18.04
C ASN A 651 -18.19 28.76 -17.35
N ASN A 652 -18.32 27.45 -17.09
CA ASN A 652 -17.32 26.59 -16.44
C ASN A 652 -17.02 26.91 -14.96
N ARG A 653 -17.80 27.79 -14.31
CA ARG A 653 -17.65 28.12 -12.89
C ARG A 653 -18.11 27.00 -11.97
N LEU A 654 -19.09 26.19 -12.38
CA LEU A 654 -19.55 25.04 -11.61
C LEU A 654 -19.21 23.75 -12.35
N LYS A 655 -18.45 22.87 -11.69
CA LYS A 655 -18.11 21.53 -12.17
C LYS A 655 -18.76 20.52 -11.25
N ILE A 656 -19.46 19.55 -11.82
CA ILE A 656 -20.08 18.44 -11.09
C ILE A 656 -19.62 17.14 -11.74
N ASP A 657 -19.31 16.16 -10.91
CA ASP A 657 -18.97 14.82 -11.35
C ASP A 657 -19.48 13.76 -10.37
N ALA A 658 -20.30 12.85 -10.84
CA ALA A 658 -20.93 11.81 -10.05
C ALA A 658 -20.69 10.43 -10.67
N ASP A 659 -20.46 9.44 -9.82
CA ASP A 659 -20.18 8.05 -10.16
C ASP A 659 -20.98 7.14 -9.25
N ILE A 660 -21.57 6.08 -9.79
CA ILE A 660 -22.07 4.93 -9.04
C ILE A 660 -21.41 3.67 -9.61
N TYR A 661 -21.15 2.70 -8.74
CA TYR A 661 -20.51 1.46 -9.14
C TYR A 661 -21.08 0.26 -8.39
N TYR A 662 -21.00 -0.90 -9.04
CA TYR A 662 -21.32 -2.20 -8.48
C TYR A 662 -20.29 -3.21 -8.96
N ASN A 663 -19.60 -3.88 -8.04
CA ASN A 663 -18.57 -4.86 -8.33
C ASN A 663 -18.91 -6.21 -7.71
N ILE A 664 -18.57 -7.27 -8.44
CA ILE A 664 -18.68 -8.66 -8.03
C ILE A 664 -17.28 -9.27 -8.05
N TYR A 665 -16.79 -9.67 -6.89
CA TYR A 665 -15.50 -10.32 -6.71
C TYR A 665 -15.69 -11.83 -6.53
N ARG A 666 -14.83 -12.61 -7.21
CA ARG A 666 -14.76 -14.05 -7.07
C ARG A 666 -13.31 -14.47 -6.89
N HIS A 667 -13.13 -15.52 -6.09
CA HIS A 667 -11.81 -16.09 -5.81
C HIS A 667 -10.86 -15.06 -5.19
N LEU A 668 -11.32 -14.24 -4.24
CA LEU A 668 -10.44 -13.35 -3.49
C LEU A 668 -9.32 -14.17 -2.82
N MET A 669 -8.06 -13.79 -3.03
CA MET A 669 -6.94 -14.47 -2.40
C MET A 669 -6.88 -14.08 -0.93
N ALA A 670 -6.72 -15.09 -0.08
CA ALA A 670 -6.66 -14.96 1.37
C ALA A 670 -5.71 -16.02 1.94
N GLN A 671 -5.49 -15.98 3.25
CA GLN A 671 -4.65 -16.95 3.96
C GLN A 671 -5.50 -17.81 4.90
N ILE A 672 -5.19 -19.09 4.98
CA ILE A 672 -5.75 -20.01 5.98
C ILE A 672 -4.64 -20.63 6.83
N ASP A 673 -4.87 -20.68 8.13
CA ASP A 673 -4.05 -21.47 9.06
C ASP A 673 -4.53 -22.92 9.10
N ALA A 674 -3.62 -23.83 8.82
CA ALA A 674 -3.89 -25.26 8.77
C ALA A 674 -2.70 -26.05 9.32
N ASN A 675 -2.98 -27.22 9.90
CA ASN A 675 -1.94 -28.06 10.49
C ASN A 675 -1.96 -29.44 9.84
N VAL A 676 -0.76 -29.98 9.61
CA VAL A 676 -0.55 -31.32 9.07
C VAL A 676 -0.10 -32.23 10.23
N PRO A 677 -0.85 -33.30 10.56
CA PRO A 677 -0.40 -34.26 11.56
C PRO A 677 0.85 -34.99 11.06
N LYS A 678 1.81 -35.25 11.95
CA LYS A 678 3.03 -36.05 11.63
C LYS A 678 2.74 -37.56 11.58
N THR A 679 1.57 -37.94 11.04
CA THR A 679 1.14 -39.32 10.82
C THR A 679 0.17 -39.35 9.64
N SER A 680 0.19 -40.44 8.89
CA SER A 680 -0.79 -40.75 7.83
C SER A 680 -1.84 -41.78 8.25
N ILE A 681 -1.70 -42.37 9.45
CA ILE A 681 -2.62 -43.40 9.97
C ILE A 681 -3.87 -42.72 10.51
N ALA A 682 -5.04 -42.98 9.88
CA ALA A 682 -6.29 -42.29 10.14
C ALA A 682 -6.70 -42.27 11.63
N ASP A 683 -6.65 -43.42 12.30
CA ASP A 683 -7.05 -43.54 13.71
C ASP A 683 -6.11 -42.81 14.68
N SER A 684 -4.86 -42.55 14.27
CA SER A 684 -3.88 -41.82 15.08
C SER A 684 -3.97 -40.29 14.91
N ILE A 685 -4.65 -39.79 13.86
CA ILE A 685 -4.71 -38.35 13.56
C ILE A 685 -5.25 -37.52 14.74
N PRO A 686 -6.37 -37.88 15.41
CA PRO A 686 -6.89 -37.09 16.53
C PRO A 686 -5.88 -36.95 17.67
N PHE A 687 -5.12 -38.01 17.97
CA PHE A 687 -4.07 -37.99 19.00
C PHE A 687 -2.89 -37.09 18.63
N TYR A 688 -2.52 -37.06 17.34
CA TYR A 688 -1.45 -36.19 16.84
C TYR A 688 -1.88 -34.72 16.83
N LEU A 689 -3.12 -34.43 16.42
CA LEU A 689 -3.65 -33.06 16.41
C LEU A 689 -3.96 -32.52 17.80
N GLN A 690 -4.19 -33.39 18.79
CA GLN A 690 -4.27 -33.00 20.20
C GLN A 690 -2.92 -32.53 20.76
N ASN A 691 -1.79 -32.97 20.19
CA ASN A 691 -0.45 -32.64 20.67
C ASN A 691 0.28 -31.71 19.69
N ASN A 692 0.53 -30.47 20.11
CA ASN A 692 1.20 -29.45 19.27
C ASN A 692 2.61 -29.84 18.78
N GLY A 693 3.36 -30.70 19.49
CA GLY A 693 4.66 -31.19 19.04
C GLY A 693 4.59 -32.25 17.92
N LYS A 694 3.41 -32.88 17.75
CA LYS A 694 3.16 -33.94 16.77
C LYS A 694 2.48 -33.44 15.49
N GLN A 695 2.47 -32.14 15.26
CA GLN A 695 1.92 -31.52 14.05
C GLN A 695 2.88 -30.47 13.47
N SER A 696 2.72 -30.18 12.18
CA SER A 696 3.41 -29.12 11.47
C SER A 696 2.41 -28.01 11.15
N LEU A 697 2.73 -26.77 11.53
CA LEU A 697 1.83 -25.63 11.41
C LEU A 697 2.12 -24.85 10.13
N TYR A 698 1.09 -24.65 9.32
CA TYR A 698 1.19 -23.92 8.06
C TYR A 698 0.28 -22.71 8.02
N ARG A 699 0.68 -21.72 7.21
CA ARG A 699 -0.19 -20.67 6.70
C ARG A 699 -0.17 -20.74 5.18
N LEU A 700 -1.32 -21.03 4.59
CA LEU A 700 -1.48 -21.33 3.17
C LEU A 700 -2.19 -20.19 2.45
N TRP A 701 -1.65 -19.76 1.31
CA TRP A 701 -2.38 -18.89 0.39
C TRP A 701 -3.40 -19.69 -0.41
N THR A 702 -4.66 -19.25 -0.42
CA THR A 702 -5.76 -19.88 -1.17
C THR A 702 -6.75 -18.81 -1.63
N ASN A 703 -7.87 -19.21 -2.22
CA ASN A 703 -8.97 -18.32 -2.55
C ASN A 703 -10.17 -18.57 -1.65
N SER A 704 -10.81 -17.48 -1.21
CA SER A 704 -12.14 -17.56 -0.62
C SER A 704 -13.13 -18.14 -1.62
N LYS A 705 -14.01 -19.00 -1.09
CA LYS A 705 -15.18 -19.55 -1.76
C LYS A 705 -16.34 -18.54 -1.77
N THR A 706 -16.28 -17.51 -0.93
CA THR A 706 -17.25 -16.43 -0.86
C THR A 706 -17.24 -15.60 -2.15
N VAL A 707 -18.43 -15.26 -2.65
CA VAL A 707 -18.60 -14.29 -3.73
C VAL A 707 -18.93 -12.95 -3.09
N SER A 708 -18.01 -12.00 -3.17
CA SER A 708 -18.14 -10.73 -2.46
C SER A 708 -18.69 -9.66 -3.39
N HIS A 709 -19.78 -9.01 -2.98
CA HIS A 709 -20.43 -7.95 -3.73
C HIS A 709 -20.23 -6.63 -3.01
N ASN A 710 -19.81 -5.58 -3.71
CA ASN A 710 -19.80 -4.24 -3.15
C ASN A 710 -20.30 -3.20 -4.14
N TYR A 711 -20.82 -2.11 -3.59
CA TYR A 711 -21.33 -1.00 -4.36
C TYR A 711 -20.98 0.31 -3.68
N GLY A 712 -21.02 1.37 -4.44
CA GLY A 712 -20.77 2.69 -3.90
C GLY A 712 -21.13 3.80 -4.85
N ALA A 713 -20.97 5.01 -4.35
CA ALA A 713 -21.19 6.23 -5.09
C ALA A 713 -20.10 7.23 -4.73
N ALA A 714 -19.74 8.08 -5.67
CA ALA A 714 -18.83 9.17 -5.42
C ALA A 714 -19.34 10.41 -6.15
N PHE A 715 -19.46 11.53 -5.43
CA PHE A 715 -19.89 12.81 -5.99
C PHE A 715 -18.84 13.87 -5.69
N GLY A 716 -18.58 14.74 -6.67
CA GLY A 716 -17.63 15.83 -6.58
C GLY A 716 -18.23 17.08 -7.18
N MET A 717 -17.96 18.21 -6.53
CA MET A 717 -18.37 19.54 -6.94
C MET A 717 -17.20 20.50 -6.77
N ALA A 718 -17.03 21.40 -7.74
CA ALA A 718 -16.14 22.54 -7.61
C ALA A 718 -16.83 23.78 -8.18
N TYR A 719 -16.96 24.82 -7.36
CA TYR A 719 -17.66 26.05 -7.69
C TYR A 719 -16.76 27.26 -7.50
N GLU A 720 -16.69 28.13 -8.51
CA GLU A 720 -15.96 29.38 -8.51
C GLU A 720 -16.96 30.56 -8.60
N PRO A 721 -17.55 31.00 -7.46
CA PRO A 721 -18.55 32.08 -7.47
C PRO A 721 -17.98 33.39 -7.99
N VAL A 722 -16.73 33.68 -7.60
CA VAL A 722 -15.96 34.86 -8.02
C VAL A 722 -14.57 34.41 -8.46
N ASN A 723 -13.98 35.14 -9.39
CA ASN A 723 -12.70 34.76 -9.99
C ASN A 723 -11.62 34.56 -8.91
N GLY A 724 -10.99 33.40 -8.93
CA GLY A 724 -9.89 33.05 -8.02
C GLY A 724 -10.32 32.42 -6.69
N PHE A 725 -11.59 32.57 -6.26
CA PHE A 725 -12.14 31.91 -5.07
C PHE A 725 -12.90 30.64 -5.46
N GLN A 726 -12.45 29.49 -5.00
CA GLN A 726 -13.10 28.21 -5.27
C GLN A 726 -13.55 27.53 -3.98
N LEU A 727 -14.80 27.07 -3.99
CA LEU A 727 -15.33 26.08 -3.07
C LEU A 727 -15.30 24.72 -3.74
N SER A 728 -14.83 23.69 -3.05
CA SER A 728 -14.84 22.32 -3.54
C SER A 728 -15.41 21.38 -2.48
N GLY A 729 -16.03 20.30 -2.93
CA GLY A 729 -16.56 19.28 -2.06
C GLY A 729 -16.61 17.95 -2.78
N ASN A 730 -16.28 16.87 -2.10
CA ASN A 730 -16.60 15.53 -2.57
C ASN A 730 -17.06 14.65 -1.41
N PHE A 731 -17.90 13.68 -1.74
CA PHE A 731 -18.32 12.64 -0.84
C PHE A 731 -18.22 11.29 -1.53
N THR A 732 -17.86 10.26 -0.77
CA THR A 732 -17.74 8.89 -1.22
C THR A 732 -18.51 7.99 -0.27
N TYR A 733 -19.33 7.13 -0.85
CA TYR A 733 -20.05 6.05 -0.20
C TYR A 733 -19.53 4.71 -0.71
N ALA A 734 -19.21 3.78 0.18
CA ALA A 734 -18.79 2.43 -0.17
C ALA A 734 -19.37 1.43 0.82
N LYS A 735 -19.98 0.35 0.32
CA LYS A 735 -20.55 -0.68 1.18
C LYS A 735 -20.35 -2.07 0.58
N LEU A 736 -19.94 -3.00 1.42
CA LEU A 736 -20.00 -4.43 1.15
C LEU A 736 -21.46 -4.91 1.30
N ALA A 737 -22.02 -5.48 0.25
CA ALA A 737 -23.46 -5.78 0.14
C ALA A 737 -23.87 -7.10 0.81
N ARG A 738 -23.05 -8.16 0.73
CA ARG A 738 -23.44 -9.49 1.22
C ARG A 738 -22.24 -10.39 1.57
N LYS A 739 -22.47 -11.24 2.57
CA LYS A 739 -21.72 -12.46 2.93
C LYS A 739 -22.63 -13.65 2.65
N ASP A 740 -22.57 -14.23 1.44
CA ASP A 740 -23.14 -15.56 1.23
C ASP A 740 -22.22 -16.57 1.92
N GLN A 741 -22.73 -17.37 2.87
CA GLN A 741 -22.04 -18.45 3.59
C GLN A 741 -20.53 -18.20 3.81
N GLY A 742 -20.21 -17.20 4.65
CA GLY A 742 -18.83 -16.81 4.92
C GLY A 742 -17.97 -18.00 5.32
N ASP A 743 -16.90 -18.22 4.58
CA ASP A 743 -16.00 -19.37 4.72
C ASP A 743 -14.93 -19.18 5.81
N GLY A 744 -15.03 -18.06 6.54
CA GLY A 744 -14.17 -17.70 7.66
C GLY A 744 -12.86 -17.02 7.26
N LEU A 745 -12.64 -16.77 5.97
CA LEU A 745 -11.49 -16.00 5.49
C LEU A 745 -11.79 -14.49 5.55
N GLU A 746 -10.74 -13.69 5.76
CA GLU A 746 -10.85 -12.23 5.80
C GLU A 746 -11.35 -11.68 4.45
N ASP A 747 -12.44 -10.92 4.45
CA ASP A 747 -12.90 -10.20 3.27
C ASP A 747 -11.98 -9.01 2.97
N GLY A 748 -11.43 -8.38 4.01
CA GLY A 748 -10.48 -7.25 3.88
C GLY A 748 -11.10 -6.03 3.21
N PHE A 749 -12.41 -5.76 3.41
CA PHE A 749 -13.07 -4.60 2.80
C PHE A 749 -12.47 -3.28 3.30
N ASN A 750 -12.19 -3.19 4.61
CA ASN A 750 -11.31 -2.20 5.23
C ASN A 750 -11.54 -0.74 4.80
N THR A 751 -12.79 -0.36 4.54
CA THR A 751 -13.12 0.93 3.94
C THR A 751 -14.24 1.62 4.72
N PRO A 752 -14.09 2.92 5.06
CA PRO A 752 -15.16 3.72 5.63
C PRO A 752 -16.42 3.69 4.77
N LYS A 753 -17.57 3.52 5.41
CA LYS A 753 -18.86 3.60 4.72
C LYS A 753 -19.08 4.98 4.08
N TRP A 754 -18.69 6.04 4.79
CA TRP A 754 -18.79 7.42 4.33
C TRP A 754 -17.44 8.12 4.47
N SER A 755 -17.06 8.88 3.44
CA SER A 755 -15.91 9.80 3.46
C SER A 755 -16.28 11.11 2.78
N TYR A 756 -15.87 12.24 3.35
CA TYR A 756 -16.16 13.58 2.83
C TYR A 756 -14.89 14.43 2.83
N ASN A 757 -14.70 15.22 1.78
CA ASN A 757 -13.68 16.25 1.71
C ASN A 757 -14.36 17.57 1.30
N LEU A 758 -14.17 18.62 2.09
CA LEU A 758 -14.66 19.98 1.81
C LEU A 758 -13.48 20.92 1.73
N GLY A 759 -13.48 21.84 0.77
CA GLY A 759 -12.38 22.74 0.54
C GLY A 759 -12.83 24.15 0.18
N ALA A 760 -12.05 25.11 0.62
CA ALA A 760 -12.15 26.50 0.19
C ALA A 760 -10.75 27.01 -0.11
N ARG A 761 -10.55 27.66 -1.25
CA ARG A 761 -9.25 28.20 -1.62
C ARG A 761 -9.39 29.50 -2.38
N HIS A 762 -8.39 30.36 -2.23
CA HIS A 762 -8.20 31.52 -3.09
C HIS A 762 -6.77 31.53 -3.61
N SER A 763 -6.58 31.51 -4.93
CA SER A 763 -5.24 31.45 -5.53
C SER A 763 -4.43 32.72 -5.32
N LYS A 764 -5.10 33.89 -5.35
CA LYS A 764 -4.50 35.23 -5.18
C LYS A 764 -5.43 36.20 -4.43
N ILE A 765 -5.63 36.04 -3.12
CA ILE A 765 -6.52 36.93 -2.33
C ILE A 765 -5.99 38.37 -2.27
N TYR A 766 -4.66 38.53 -2.27
CA TYR A 766 -4.02 39.84 -2.33
C TYR A 766 -2.68 39.74 -3.06
N LYS A 767 -2.53 40.43 -4.19
CA LYS A 767 -1.34 40.34 -5.06
C LYS A 767 -1.00 38.89 -5.43
N THR A 768 0.04 38.32 -4.82
CA THR A 768 0.52 36.94 -5.02
C THR A 768 0.18 36.02 -3.84
N ALA A 769 -0.43 36.56 -2.79
CA ALA A 769 -0.81 35.82 -1.60
C ALA A 769 -2.09 35.01 -1.85
N GLY A 770 -2.12 33.75 -1.43
CA GLY A 770 -3.28 32.86 -1.53
C GLY A 770 -3.44 32.02 -0.27
N PHE A 771 -4.57 31.34 -0.16
CA PHE A 771 -4.84 30.43 0.94
C PHE A 771 -5.63 29.20 0.46
N ALA A 772 -5.56 28.13 1.24
CA ALA A 772 -6.47 27.00 1.09
C ALA A 772 -6.75 26.35 2.44
N ILE A 773 -7.98 25.88 2.59
CA ILE A 773 -8.49 25.12 3.72
C ILE A 773 -9.11 23.85 3.15
N SER A 774 -8.85 22.71 3.78
CA SER A 774 -9.45 21.42 3.45
C SER A 774 -9.85 20.70 4.73
N TYR A 775 -11.12 20.39 4.86
CA TYR A 775 -11.66 19.57 5.93
C TYR A 775 -11.98 18.16 5.40
N ARG A 776 -11.60 17.14 6.16
CA ARG A 776 -11.81 15.73 5.82
C ARG A 776 -12.51 15.02 6.96
N GLN A 777 -13.42 14.11 6.63
CA GLN A 777 -14.14 13.29 7.60
C GLN A 777 -14.30 11.88 7.06
N HIS A 778 -14.01 10.90 7.90
CA HIS A 778 -14.28 9.48 7.64
C HIS A 778 -15.17 8.90 8.75
N SER A 779 -16.08 8.01 8.38
CA SER A 779 -16.83 7.19 9.35
C SER A 779 -15.96 6.08 9.93
N SER A 780 -16.33 5.53 11.09
CA SER A 780 -15.70 4.31 11.60
C SER A 780 -15.93 3.13 10.65
N PHE A 781 -15.04 2.14 10.72
CA PHE A 781 -15.17 0.91 9.94
C PHE A 781 -14.41 -0.25 10.58
N LEU A 782 -14.84 -1.47 10.29
CA LEU A 782 -14.12 -2.67 10.66
C LEU A 782 -12.86 -2.81 9.80
N TRP A 783 -11.73 -2.97 10.47
CA TRP A 783 -10.47 -3.38 9.88
C TRP A 783 -10.23 -4.86 10.17
N GLU A 784 -9.96 -5.62 9.12
CA GLU A 784 -9.61 -7.04 9.14
C GLU A 784 -8.25 -7.19 8.45
N SER A 785 -7.28 -7.72 9.19
CA SER A 785 -6.01 -8.19 8.63
C SER A 785 -5.47 -9.36 9.42
N ALA A 786 -4.55 -10.11 8.81
CA ALA A 786 -3.81 -11.17 9.46
C ALA A 786 -2.95 -10.74 10.68
N MET A 787 -2.78 -9.43 10.93
CA MET A 787 -2.09 -8.90 12.12
C MET A 787 -3.09 -8.61 13.25
N ALA A 788 -4.16 -7.88 12.96
CA ALA A 788 -5.15 -7.48 13.96
C ALA A 788 -6.50 -7.19 13.29
N THR A 789 -7.58 -7.53 13.98
CA THR A 789 -8.95 -7.19 13.58
C THR A 789 -9.58 -6.32 14.65
N GLY A 790 -10.23 -5.22 14.24
CA GLY A 790 -10.85 -4.27 15.16
C GLY A 790 -11.52 -3.10 14.46
N ASN A 791 -12.31 -2.32 15.20
CA ASN A 791 -12.99 -1.15 14.63
C ASN A 791 -12.07 0.08 14.66
N VAL A 792 -11.78 0.65 13.48
CA VAL A 792 -11.09 1.93 13.35
C VAL A 792 -12.09 3.04 13.67
N PRO A 793 -11.83 3.92 14.67
CA PRO A 793 -12.72 5.02 14.99
C PRO A 793 -12.85 6.00 13.80
N GLY A 794 -14.02 6.63 13.68
CA GLY A 794 -14.20 7.74 12.75
C GLY A 794 -13.31 8.92 13.13
N TYR A 795 -12.72 9.59 12.15
CA TYR A 795 -11.81 10.71 12.39
C TYR A 795 -12.03 11.84 11.40
N SER A 796 -11.58 13.02 11.79
CA SER A 796 -11.62 14.24 11.00
C SER A 796 -10.25 14.90 10.98
N SER A 797 -9.93 15.60 9.90
CA SER A 797 -8.70 16.37 9.79
C SER A 797 -8.98 17.72 9.13
N LEU A 798 -8.42 18.78 9.69
CA LEU A 798 -8.45 20.12 9.12
C LEU A 798 -7.05 20.48 8.65
N ASP A 799 -6.90 20.73 7.37
CA ASP A 799 -5.64 21.09 6.72
C ASP A 799 -5.73 22.53 6.23
N VAL A 800 -4.72 23.35 6.51
CA VAL A 800 -4.69 24.78 6.15
C VAL A 800 -3.36 25.16 5.53
N GLN A 801 -3.37 26.13 4.61
CA GLN A 801 -2.15 26.73 4.09
C GLN A 801 -2.37 28.19 3.69
N ALA A 802 -1.28 28.95 3.75
CA ALA A 802 -1.13 30.24 3.11
C ALA A 802 0.15 30.23 2.26
N ASN A 803 0.09 30.86 1.09
CA ASN A 803 1.23 30.97 0.20
C ASN A 803 1.41 32.42 -0.27
N VAL A 804 2.64 32.81 -0.58
CA VAL A 804 2.98 34.10 -1.16
C VAL A 804 4.09 33.96 -2.19
N GLY A 805 3.93 34.63 -3.33
CA GLY A 805 4.97 34.77 -4.34
C GLY A 805 5.77 36.05 -4.13
N LEU A 806 7.09 35.96 -4.05
CA LEU A 806 8.04 37.06 -3.88
C LEU A 806 8.91 37.19 -5.14
N PHE A 807 9.53 38.35 -5.34
CA PHE A 807 10.43 38.63 -6.47
C PHE A 807 9.83 38.24 -7.83
N ASN A 808 8.65 38.79 -8.17
CA ASN A 808 7.90 38.44 -9.38
C ASN A 808 7.56 36.93 -9.50
N ASN A 809 7.34 36.26 -8.37
CA ASN A 809 7.08 34.82 -8.23
C ASN A 809 8.29 33.90 -8.47
N ALA A 810 9.52 34.43 -8.55
CA ALA A 810 10.73 33.62 -8.59
C ALA A 810 10.88 32.77 -7.31
N LEU A 811 10.46 33.31 -6.16
CA LEU A 811 10.37 32.60 -4.89
C LEU A 811 8.91 32.45 -4.46
N ASN A 812 8.46 31.22 -4.22
CA ASN A 812 7.15 30.94 -3.63
C ASN A 812 7.35 30.37 -2.22
N VAL A 813 6.80 31.04 -1.22
CA VAL A 813 6.82 30.58 0.17
C VAL A 813 5.42 30.11 0.54
N LYS A 814 5.31 28.89 1.03
CA LYS A 814 4.08 28.25 1.50
C LYS A 814 4.26 27.85 2.95
N ILE A 815 3.36 28.29 3.81
CA ILE A 815 3.28 27.86 5.21
C ILE A 815 1.96 27.09 5.34
N GLY A 816 2.00 25.90 5.92
CA GLY A 816 0.80 25.08 6.07
C GLY A 816 0.89 24.13 7.24
N ALA A 817 -0.26 23.55 7.56
CA ALA A 817 -0.39 22.53 8.57
C ALA A 817 -1.42 21.49 8.10
N THR A 818 -1.06 20.21 8.17
CA THR A 818 -2.03 19.12 8.06
C THR A 818 -2.48 18.68 9.44
N ASN A 819 -3.76 18.37 9.61
CA ASN A 819 -4.36 18.11 10.91
C ASN A 819 -3.99 19.21 11.93
N VAL A 820 -4.28 20.47 11.58
CA VAL A 820 -3.83 21.66 12.33
C VAL A 820 -4.27 21.65 13.79
N ILE A 821 -5.43 21.06 14.07
CA ILE A 821 -5.99 20.85 15.42
C ILE A 821 -5.27 19.77 16.23
N ASN A 822 -4.33 19.05 15.61
CA ASN A 822 -3.50 18.01 16.21
C ASN A 822 -4.26 16.89 16.92
N LYS A 823 -5.44 16.52 16.41
CA LYS A 823 -6.18 15.38 16.95
C LYS A 823 -5.58 14.09 16.39
N TYR A 824 -4.89 13.32 17.22
CA TYR A 824 -4.30 12.05 16.80
C TYR A 824 -5.38 11.04 16.39
N TYR A 825 -5.13 10.31 15.30
CA TYR A 825 -6.04 9.29 14.77
C TYR A 825 -5.27 8.12 14.13
N TYR A 826 -5.98 7.01 13.90
CA TYR A 826 -5.44 5.84 13.20
C TYR A 826 -6.17 5.66 11.87
N SER A 827 -5.44 5.29 10.82
CA SER A 827 -6.05 4.92 9.53
C SER A 827 -6.33 3.41 9.41
N PHE A 828 -5.79 2.59 10.32
CA PHE A 828 -6.01 1.15 10.42
C PHE A 828 -5.53 0.63 11.79
N ILE A 829 -5.92 -0.59 12.18
CA ILE A 829 -5.53 -1.19 13.47
C ILE A 829 -4.07 -1.68 13.42
N GLY A 830 -3.30 -1.35 14.46
CA GLY A 830 -1.86 -1.61 14.54
C GLY A 830 -0.97 -0.63 13.78
N GLY A 831 -1.60 0.39 13.16
CA GLY A 831 -0.90 1.50 12.53
C GLY A 831 -0.41 2.56 13.52
N PRO A 832 0.39 3.52 13.04
CA PRO A 832 0.85 4.61 13.88
C PRO A 832 -0.28 5.58 14.22
N SER A 833 -0.10 6.31 15.33
CA SER A 833 -0.99 7.40 15.71
C SER A 833 -0.63 8.68 14.95
N ILE A 834 -1.44 9.08 14.00
CA ILE A 834 -1.15 10.16 13.04
C ILE A 834 -1.50 11.52 13.66
N GLY A 835 -0.49 12.34 13.91
CA GLY A 835 -0.62 13.70 14.46
C GLY A 835 -0.63 14.81 13.41
N GLY A 836 -0.52 16.05 13.88
CA GLY A 836 -0.31 17.24 13.07
C GLY A 836 1.08 17.27 12.42
N PHE A 837 1.16 17.87 11.23
CA PHE A 837 2.42 18.19 10.57
C PHE A 837 2.39 19.65 10.11
N TYR A 838 3.29 20.45 10.68
CA TYR A 838 3.39 21.90 10.48
C TYR A 838 4.62 22.17 9.64
N TYR A 839 4.49 22.88 8.52
CA TYR A 839 5.56 22.98 7.54
C TYR A 839 5.64 24.34 6.85
N THR A 840 6.85 24.67 6.43
CA THR A 840 7.16 25.77 5.51
C THR A 840 7.88 25.17 4.30
N ASN A 841 7.38 25.45 3.10
CA ASN A 841 8.00 25.06 1.84
C ASN A 841 8.36 26.32 1.04
N MET A 842 9.63 26.42 0.65
CA MET A 842 10.15 27.49 -0.19
C MET A 842 10.54 26.88 -1.52
N VAL A 843 9.96 27.38 -2.61
CA VAL A 843 10.26 26.94 -3.98
C VAL A 843 10.84 28.11 -4.74
N TYR A 844 12.07 27.95 -5.21
CA TYR A 844 12.75 28.91 -6.05
C TYR A 844 12.93 28.33 -7.46
N SER A 845 12.55 29.09 -8.48
CA SER A 845 12.68 28.70 -9.89
C SER A 845 13.47 29.75 -10.67
N PHE A 846 14.47 29.29 -11.42
CA PHE A 846 15.31 30.06 -12.34
C PHE A 846 14.84 29.90 -13.78
#